data_AF-A0A6L3SZ10-F1
#
_entry.id   AF-A0A6L3SZ10-F1
#
_cell.length_a   1.000
_cell.length_b   1.000
_cell.length_c   1.000
_cell.angle_alpha   90.00
_cell.angle_beta   90.00
_cell.angle_gamma   90.00
#
_symmetry.space_group_name_H-M   'P 1'
#
loop_
_entity.id
_entity.type
_entity.pdbx_description
1 polymer ?
#
loop_
_entity_poly.entity_id
_entity_poly.type
_entity_poly.pdbx_seq_one_letter_code
_entity_poly.pdbx_strand_id
1 'polypeptide(L)'
;MKAMAGAALDSAQDPGLIGATQTGIPLRHPANRRWWIAFAGALSLLGVFGAAIVWLLINGVGIWGNNNAVVWALDIASYDWWIGIASGSLLVSAVLLLLGAEWRGAINRIAETCALLCTLAAGLYPILHLGRPWFFYWNLPYPNTLGLWPQFRSPLVWDAIDIVSFLVVSVSFWYIGLLPDLGALRDRAYEAALATEAEYGRVRKLALLKAQLYGILAAGWRGSASHWQLWVQAYRTVGLLGVLLVVSLQTGASVMLAGSVLPGWHDTILPVTFLVNAVFSGVGVTAALVVMIRAVYGLDALITERHLAILARLLLCLGLASLYGYATELFSSFLHGDSFARATLVRRMTGAHAWAFWTIVACMLVPVQAFWFASARRSGPAIAAIGLLVAIGAYADHFMVLVVTLQQDFLPSSRLAYSISIWGVATFAGSIGLFLTLLLLVLRYLPVVSITETRRLARDHGPAAGAGAGAAEPGDPLAAADVDPRDAPLWGISAEFASEAELAAAAKALHRFQSEHVHLDAHGPVPIPQTLRALRIRDRTIRPFAILGALLGGGAFLAMCIYATAFDYTFLIGGRPRFSWPSFVVPSVSFAMMSGTLAIHLALLVLNRLPRLNHPAFNIPGFSRSTVDRYFLSAEAQGDAFDAERIAETLADLPPQAGRPIAIRRIAR
;
A
#
# COMPACT_ATOMS: atom_id res chain seq x y z
N MET A 1 -6.16 -21.84 -12.84
CA MET A 1 -5.23 -21.13 -11.91
C MET A 1 -3.85 -21.80 -11.82
N LYS A 2 -3.71 -23.12 -11.55
CA LYS A 2 -2.37 -23.77 -11.46
C LYS A 2 -1.50 -23.69 -12.72
N ALA A 3 -2.08 -23.88 -13.92
CA ALA A 3 -1.36 -23.67 -15.19
C ALA A 3 -0.98 -22.20 -15.46
N MET A 4 -1.49 -21.24 -14.66
CA MET A 4 -1.18 -19.83 -14.79
C MET A 4 0.03 -19.36 -13.96
N ALA A 5 0.49 -20.17 -13.01
CA ALA A 5 1.55 -19.77 -12.07
C ALA A 5 2.96 -20.16 -12.54
N GLY A 6 3.11 -21.31 -13.22
CA GLY A 6 4.39 -21.79 -13.75
C GLY A 6 5.03 -20.95 -14.87
N ALA A 7 4.36 -19.89 -15.34
CA ALA A 7 4.87 -18.96 -16.37
C ALA A 7 4.83 -17.49 -15.92
N ALA A 8 4.86 -17.25 -14.60
CA ALA A 8 4.87 -15.91 -14.02
C ALA A 8 6.30 -15.35 -13.82
N LEU A 9 7.30 -16.21 -13.74
CA LEU A 9 8.73 -15.89 -13.80
C LEU A 9 9.29 -16.51 -15.09
N ASP A 10 10.15 -15.79 -15.80
CA ASP A 10 10.93 -16.45 -16.85
C ASP A 10 11.80 -17.53 -16.19
N SER A 11 11.76 -18.75 -16.71
CA SER A 11 12.13 -20.01 -16.06
C SER A 11 13.62 -20.19 -15.72
N ALA A 12 14.40 -19.12 -15.64
CA ALA A 12 15.86 -19.13 -15.56
C ALA A 12 16.47 -18.34 -14.38
N GLN A 13 15.67 -17.70 -13.51
CA GLN A 13 16.23 -16.90 -12.41
C GLN A 13 16.25 -17.63 -11.07
N ASP A 14 17.46 -17.77 -10.51
CA ASP A 14 17.73 -18.24 -9.16
C ASP A 14 17.09 -17.28 -8.12
N PRO A 15 16.33 -17.77 -7.12
CA PRO A 15 15.76 -16.98 -6.03
C PRO A 15 16.76 -16.05 -5.30
N GLY A 16 18.05 -16.44 -5.21
CA GLY A 16 19.10 -15.62 -4.62
C GLY A 16 19.43 -14.37 -5.44
N LEU A 17 19.38 -14.47 -6.76
CA LEU A 17 19.61 -13.38 -7.71
C LEU A 17 18.47 -12.35 -7.72
N ILE A 18 17.22 -12.79 -7.53
CA ILE A 18 16.05 -11.90 -7.43
C ILE A 18 16.23 -10.92 -6.26
N GLY A 19 16.61 -11.44 -5.10
CA GLY A 19 16.90 -10.62 -3.93
C GLY A 19 18.05 -9.65 -4.18
N ALA A 20 19.14 -10.11 -4.82
CA ALA A 20 20.32 -9.30 -5.17
C ALA A 20 19.98 -8.10 -6.04
N THR A 21 19.24 -8.33 -7.12
CA THR A 21 18.80 -7.27 -8.03
C THR A 21 17.91 -6.26 -7.31
N GLN A 22 16.95 -6.70 -6.51
CA GLN A 22 16.01 -5.80 -5.82
C GLN A 22 16.66 -5.00 -4.69
N THR A 23 17.54 -5.61 -3.88
CA THR A 23 18.27 -4.87 -2.84
C THR A 23 19.39 -3.99 -3.41
N GLY A 24 19.91 -4.31 -4.60
CA GLY A 24 20.94 -3.54 -5.27
C GLY A 24 20.48 -2.16 -5.71
N ILE A 25 19.18 -2.01 -6.05
CA ILE A 25 18.59 -0.73 -6.45
C ILE A 25 18.66 0.30 -5.30
N PRO A 26 18.15 0.04 -4.08
CA PRO A 26 18.31 0.96 -2.95
C PRO A 26 19.76 1.20 -2.51
N LEU A 27 20.61 0.17 -2.60
CA LEU A 27 21.97 0.23 -2.04
C LEU A 27 22.96 0.97 -2.94
N ARG A 28 22.94 0.73 -4.27
CA ARG A 28 23.91 1.29 -5.23
C ARG A 28 23.29 2.20 -6.31
N HIS A 29 22.01 2.01 -6.61
CA HIS A 29 21.19 2.72 -7.60
C HIS A 29 21.84 2.90 -9.00
N PRO A 30 21.37 2.14 -10.02
CA PRO A 30 22.04 2.00 -11.30
C PRO A 30 22.07 3.27 -12.18
N ALA A 31 21.16 4.23 -11.98
CA ALA A 31 20.98 5.39 -12.85
C ALA A 31 21.06 6.73 -12.10
N ASN A 32 22.10 6.94 -11.27
CA ASN A 32 22.17 8.05 -10.32
C ASN A 32 22.02 9.45 -10.97
N ARG A 33 22.63 9.71 -12.14
CA ARG A 33 22.50 11.01 -12.83
C ARG A 33 21.09 11.26 -13.38
N ARG A 34 20.49 10.27 -14.04
CA ARG A 34 19.12 10.38 -14.58
C ARG A 34 18.11 10.59 -13.46
N TRP A 35 18.31 9.90 -12.34
CA TRP A 35 17.50 10.08 -11.14
C TRP A 35 17.60 11.50 -10.59
N TRP A 36 18.80 12.08 -10.46
CA TRP A 36 18.95 13.46 -9.99
C TRP A 36 18.29 14.49 -10.93
N ILE A 37 18.32 14.28 -12.24
CA ILE A 37 17.61 15.14 -13.20
C ILE A 37 16.09 15.05 -13.00
N ALA A 38 15.55 13.83 -12.92
CA ALA A 38 14.13 13.62 -12.67
C ALA A 38 13.71 14.17 -11.30
N PHE A 39 14.55 13.99 -10.28
CA PHE A 39 14.31 14.48 -8.92
C PHE A 39 14.33 16.01 -8.87
N ALA A 40 15.26 16.67 -9.57
CA ALA A 40 15.28 18.13 -9.67
C ALA A 40 14.02 18.67 -10.37
N GLY A 41 13.54 18.00 -11.43
CA GLY A 41 12.30 18.37 -12.11
C GLY A 41 11.05 18.14 -11.25
N ALA A 42 10.98 17.03 -10.51
CA ALA A 42 9.90 16.79 -9.56
C ALA A 42 9.92 17.82 -8.41
N LEU A 43 11.12 18.12 -7.89
CA LEU A 43 11.32 19.08 -6.82
C LEU A 43 11.01 20.53 -7.26
N SER A 44 11.26 20.90 -8.52
CA SER A 44 10.87 22.21 -9.04
C SER A 44 9.35 22.35 -9.13
N LEU A 45 8.63 21.32 -9.56
CA LEU A 45 7.17 21.27 -9.51
C LEU A 45 6.65 21.33 -8.07
N LEU A 46 7.28 20.61 -7.13
CA LEU A 46 6.96 20.73 -5.70
C LEU A 46 7.23 22.16 -5.17
N GLY A 47 8.26 22.84 -5.69
CA GLY A 47 8.51 24.26 -5.42
C GLY A 47 7.36 25.17 -5.90
N VAL A 48 6.80 24.89 -7.08
CA VAL A 48 5.58 25.56 -7.58
C VAL A 48 4.40 25.31 -6.64
N PHE A 49 4.25 24.09 -6.12
CA PHE A 49 3.21 23.79 -5.13
C PHE A 49 3.35 24.62 -3.85
N GLY A 50 4.56 24.68 -3.30
CA GLY A 50 4.86 25.50 -2.12
C GLY A 50 4.57 26.98 -2.37
N ALA A 51 4.97 27.51 -3.53
CA ALA A 51 4.68 28.88 -3.91
C ALA A 51 3.17 29.15 -4.08
N ALA A 52 2.43 28.23 -4.69
CA ALA A 52 0.97 28.32 -4.84
C ALA A 52 0.26 28.29 -3.47
N ILE A 53 0.71 27.45 -2.53
CA ILE A 53 0.17 27.41 -1.16
C ILE A 53 0.46 28.71 -0.42
N VAL A 54 1.68 29.24 -0.50
CA VAL A 54 2.00 30.53 0.13
C VAL A 54 1.12 31.64 -0.44
N TRP A 55 0.94 31.67 -1.76
CA TRP A 55 0.08 32.65 -2.41
C TRP A 55 -1.40 32.51 -2.01
N LEU A 56 -1.88 31.27 -1.89
CA LEU A 56 -3.22 30.92 -1.39
C LEU A 56 -3.44 31.42 0.03
N LEU A 57 -2.48 31.23 0.94
CA LEU A 57 -2.61 31.65 2.33
C LEU A 57 -2.60 33.17 2.49
N ILE A 58 -1.95 33.90 1.57
CA ILE A 58 -1.90 35.37 1.57
C ILE A 58 -3.18 35.98 0.97
N ASN A 59 -3.66 35.45 -0.15
CA ASN A 59 -4.74 36.07 -0.93
C ASN A 59 -6.11 35.39 -0.75
N GLY A 60 -6.16 34.21 -0.14
CA GLY A 60 -7.36 33.42 0.06
C GLY A 60 -7.75 32.55 -1.15
N VAL A 61 -8.79 31.74 -0.95
CA VAL A 61 -9.26 30.71 -1.90
C VAL A 61 -9.76 31.25 -3.25
N GLY A 62 -10.05 32.56 -3.33
CA GLY A 62 -10.45 33.22 -4.56
C GLY A 62 -9.41 33.15 -5.69
N ILE A 63 -8.14 32.86 -5.38
CA ILE A 63 -7.09 32.72 -6.40
C ILE A 63 -7.37 31.61 -7.41
N TRP A 64 -8.19 30.62 -7.06
CA TRP A 64 -8.53 29.51 -7.95
C TRP A 64 -9.65 29.84 -8.94
N GLY A 65 -10.24 31.03 -8.86
CA GLY A 65 -11.34 31.46 -9.73
C GLY A 65 -12.72 30.94 -9.28
N ASN A 66 -12.80 30.34 -8.09
CA ASN A 66 -14.06 29.96 -7.46
C ASN A 66 -14.94 31.22 -7.29
N ASN A 67 -16.24 31.04 -7.45
CA ASN A 67 -17.23 32.10 -7.29
C ASN A 67 -18.44 31.60 -6.50
N ASN A 68 -19.46 32.45 -6.33
CA ASN A 68 -20.62 32.11 -5.50
C ASN A 68 -21.48 30.95 -6.04
N ALA A 69 -21.41 30.65 -7.34
CA ALA A 69 -22.09 29.50 -7.94
C ALA A 69 -21.15 28.29 -7.99
N VAL A 70 -19.97 28.48 -8.60
CA VAL A 70 -18.91 27.46 -8.71
C VAL A 70 -17.99 27.59 -7.50
N VAL A 71 -18.48 27.12 -6.35
CA VAL A 71 -17.75 27.15 -5.07
C VAL A 71 -16.65 26.08 -5.00
N TRP A 72 -16.78 25.00 -5.77
CA TRP A 72 -15.81 23.92 -5.92
C TRP A 72 -15.42 23.80 -7.38
N ALA A 73 -14.11 23.79 -7.64
CA ALA A 73 -13.57 23.82 -8.98
C ALA A 73 -12.34 22.90 -9.09
N LEU A 74 -11.18 23.44 -9.52
CA LEU A 74 -9.96 22.66 -9.71
C LEU A 74 -9.39 22.11 -8.40
N ASP A 75 -9.64 22.77 -7.28
CA ASP A 75 -9.26 22.33 -5.93
C ASP A 75 -9.90 20.98 -5.59
N ILE A 76 -11.22 20.90 -5.58
CA ILE A 76 -11.94 19.66 -5.26
C ILE A 76 -11.83 18.63 -6.38
N ALA A 77 -11.81 19.05 -7.65
CA ALA A 77 -11.57 18.11 -8.75
C ALA A 77 -10.20 17.42 -8.63
N SER A 78 -9.16 18.14 -8.18
CA SER A 78 -7.85 17.56 -7.91
C SER A 78 -7.86 16.62 -6.72
N TYR A 79 -8.58 16.98 -5.66
CA TYR A 79 -8.78 16.12 -4.49
C TYR A 79 -9.41 14.78 -4.88
N ASP A 80 -10.58 14.82 -5.53
CA ASP A 80 -11.35 13.64 -5.93
C ASP A 80 -10.55 12.75 -6.87
N TRP A 81 -9.77 13.36 -7.77
CA TRP A 81 -8.89 12.63 -8.68
C TRP A 81 -7.79 11.88 -7.95
N TRP A 82 -7.08 12.52 -7.02
CA TRP A 82 -6.02 11.88 -6.24
C TRP A 82 -6.56 10.77 -5.35
N ILE A 83 -7.66 11.00 -4.62
CA ILE A 83 -8.24 9.98 -3.74
C ILE A 83 -8.87 8.83 -4.55
N GLY A 84 -9.41 9.12 -5.74
CA GLY A 84 -9.88 8.13 -6.70
C GLY A 84 -8.76 7.18 -7.14
N ILE A 85 -7.63 7.73 -7.61
CA ILE A 85 -6.44 6.94 -7.97
C ILE A 85 -5.92 6.14 -6.78
N ALA A 86 -5.89 6.75 -5.59
CA ALA A 86 -5.43 6.10 -4.37
C ALA A 86 -6.28 4.88 -4.02
N SER A 87 -7.60 5.07 -4.04
CA SER A 87 -8.61 4.05 -3.76
C SER A 87 -8.54 2.88 -4.75
N GLY A 88 -8.46 3.19 -6.05
CA GLY A 88 -8.33 2.16 -7.08
C GLY A 88 -7.05 1.33 -6.96
N SER A 89 -5.92 1.99 -6.68
CA SER A 89 -4.62 1.34 -6.51
C SER A 89 -4.61 0.41 -5.29
N LEU A 90 -5.17 0.87 -4.16
CA LEU A 90 -5.30 0.07 -2.93
C LEU A 90 -6.22 -1.13 -3.16
N LEU A 91 -7.40 -0.90 -3.76
CA LEU A 91 -8.40 -1.94 -3.98
C LEU A 91 -7.83 -3.08 -4.82
N VAL A 92 -7.13 -2.75 -5.91
CA VAL A 92 -6.55 -3.78 -6.80
C VAL A 92 -5.47 -4.59 -6.08
N SER A 93 -4.58 -3.96 -5.32
CA SER A 93 -3.58 -4.70 -4.54
C SER A 93 -4.23 -5.63 -3.52
N ALA A 94 -5.19 -5.11 -2.76
CA ALA A 94 -5.87 -5.85 -1.70
C ALA A 94 -6.75 -6.99 -2.23
N VAL A 95 -7.53 -6.78 -3.30
CA VAL A 95 -8.37 -7.82 -3.91
C VAL A 95 -7.50 -8.94 -4.47
N LEU A 96 -6.40 -8.62 -5.17
CA LEU A 96 -5.46 -9.65 -5.68
C LEU A 96 -4.82 -10.45 -4.53
N LEU A 97 -4.50 -9.80 -3.41
CA LEU A 97 -4.03 -10.48 -2.20
C LEU A 97 -5.09 -11.43 -1.63
N LEU A 98 -6.34 -10.98 -1.51
CA LEU A 98 -7.43 -11.77 -0.92
C LEU A 98 -7.81 -12.98 -1.78
N LEU A 99 -7.80 -12.82 -3.11
CA LEU A 99 -8.00 -13.90 -4.09
C LEU A 99 -6.83 -14.87 -4.18
N GLY A 100 -5.69 -14.58 -3.53
CA GLY A 100 -4.50 -15.43 -3.58
C GLY A 100 -3.86 -15.47 -4.97
N ALA A 101 -3.92 -14.37 -5.72
CA ALA A 101 -3.26 -14.28 -7.03
C ALA A 101 -1.73 -14.33 -6.86
N GLU A 102 -1.12 -15.48 -7.16
CA GLU A 102 0.31 -15.75 -6.90
C GLU A 102 1.25 -14.81 -7.69
N TRP A 103 0.83 -14.33 -8.86
CA TRP A 103 1.60 -13.39 -9.71
C TRP A 103 1.60 -11.94 -9.19
N ARG A 104 0.77 -11.61 -8.18
CA ARG A 104 0.60 -10.21 -7.73
C ARG A 104 1.89 -9.58 -7.21
N GLY A 105 2.87 -10.37 -6.76
CA GLY A 105 4.10 -9.90 -6.13
C GLY A 105 4.93 -8.96 -7.00
N ALA A 106 4.76 -9.02 -8.33
CA ALA A 106 5.43 -8.13 -9.28
C ALA A 106 4.85 -6.70 -9.30
N ILE A 107 3.57 -6.54 -8.91
CA ILE A 107 2.80 -5.29 -9.06
C ILE A 107 2.38 -4.69 -7.71
N ASN A 108 2.14 -5.53 -6.69
CA ASN A 108 1.53 -5.11 -5.42
C ASN A 108 2.26 -3.94 -4.75
N ARG A 109 3.60 -3.96 -4.69
CA ARG A 109 4.38 -2.91 -4.03
C ARG A 109 4.24 -1.58 -4.76
N ILE A 110 4.21 -1.59 -6.09
CA ILE A 110 4.00 -0.39 -6.91
C ILE A 110 2.59 0.16 -6.67
N ALA A 111 1.58 -0.70 -6.67
CA ALA A 111 0.19 -0.32 -6.43
C ALA A 111 -0.03 0.25 -5.00
N GLU A 112 0.52 -0.41 -3.97
CA GLU A 112 0.42 0.05 -2.58
C GLU A 112 1.16 1.37 -2.35
N THR A 113 2.33 1.55 -2.98
CA THR A 113 3.07 2.81 -2.94
C THR A 113 2.28 3.91 -3.65
N CYS A 114 1.74 3.62 -4.84
CA CYS A 114 0.87 4.56 -5.58
C CYS A 114 -0.31 5.01 -4.70
N ALA A 115 -1.01 4.07 -4.06
CA ALA A 115 -2.11 4.36 -3.14
C ALA A 115 -1.70 5.32 -2.02
N LEU A 116 -0.63 5.00 -1.29
CA LEU A 116 -0.13 5.83 -0.19
C LEU A 116 0.24 7.25 -0.66
N LEU A 117 1.01 7.36 -1.73
CA LEU A 117 1.48 8.66 -2.22
C LEU A 117 0.34 9.54 -2.75
N CYS A 118 -0.62 8.94 -3.45
CA CYS A 118 -1.82 9.65 -3.90
C CYS A 118 -2.67 10.10 -2.70
N THR A 119 -2.76 9.29 -1.64
CA THR A 119 -3.46 9.67 -0.40
C THR A 119 -2.83 10.90 0.26
N LEU A 120 -1.50 10.96 0.31
CA LEU A 120 -0.78 12.11 0.86
C LEU A 120 -1.01 13.37 0.04
N ALA A 121 -1.06 13.26 -1.30
CA ALA A 121 -1.40 14.39 -2.17
C ALA A 121 -2.87 14.83 -2.00
N ALA A 122 -3.81 13.88 -1.94
CA ALA A 122 -5.23 14.15 -1.74
C ALA A 122 -5.49 14.86 -0.40
N GLY A 123 -4.90 14.36 0.70
CA GLY A 123 -5.19 14.84 2.06
C GLY A 123 -4.83 16.32 2.31
N LEU A 124 -4.04 16.95 1.44
CA LEU A 124 -3.74 18.38 1.54
C LEU A 124 -4.89 19.27 1.04
N TYR A 125 -5.67 18.83 0.07
CA TYR A 125 -6.71 19.66 -0.54
C TYR A 125 -7.87 20.01 0.41
N PRO A 126 -8.43 19.08 1.20
CA PRO A 126 -9.49 19.38 2.18
C PRO A 126 -9.09 20.40 3.26
N ILE A 127 -7.78 20.52 3.52
CA ILE A 127 -7.24 21.53 4.43
C ILE A 127 -7.10 22.86 3.67
N LEU A 128 -6.41 22.84 2.53
CA LEU A 128 -6.07 24.03 1.76
C LEU A 128 -7.28 24.72 1.15
N HIS A 129 -8.35 23.98 0.81
CA HIS A 129 -9.53 24.56 0.20
C HIS A 129 -10.34 25.44 1.16
N LEU A 130 -10.07 25.37 2.47
CA LEU A 130 -10.80 26.13 3.45
C LEU A 130 -10.43 27.60 3.34
N GLY A 131 -11.41 28.49 3.46
CA GLY A 131 -11.12 29.94 3.57
C GLY A 131 -10.28 30.30 4.80
N ARG A 132 -10.28 29.43 5.84
CA ARG A 132 -9.50 29.58 7.08
C ARG A 132 -8.88 28.23 7.47
N PRO A 133 -7.82 27.79 6.78
CA PRO A 133 -7.27 26.43 6.92
C PRO A 133 -6.76 26.13 8.34
N TRP A 134 -6.34 27.15 9.09
CA TRP A 134 -5.89 27.01 10.48
C TRP A 134 -6.99 26.57 11.45
N PHE A 135 -8.28 26.59 11.07
CA PHE A 135 -9.39 26.04 11.87
C PHE A 135 -9.80 24.62 11.47
N PHE A 136 -9.05 23.96 10.59
CA PHE A 136 -9.36 22.59 10.16
C PHE A 136 -9.60 21.61 11.33
N TYR A 137 -8.86 21.78 12.43
CA TYR A 137 -8.98 20.95 13.63
C TYR A 137 -10.36 21.01 14.30
N TRP A 138 -11.21 22.01 14.00
CA TRP A 138 -12.60 22.06 14.49
C TRP A 138 -13.51 20.99 13.86
N ASN A 139 -13.09 20.37 12.77
CA ASN A 139 -13.80 19.21 12.20
C ASN A 139 -13.55 17.92 12.99
N LEU A 140 -12.57 17.90 13.89
CA LEU A 140 -12.25 16.73 14.70
C LEU A 140 -13.11 16.71 15.98
N PRO A 141 -13.58 15.52 16.41
CA PRO A 141 -14.28 15.39 17.67
C PRO A 141 -13.28 15.39 18.83
N TYR A 142 -13.03 16.55 19.42
CA TYR A 142 -12.19 16.70 20.61
C TYR A 142 -12.85 17.57 21.67
N PRO A 143 -12.62 17.30 22.97
CA PRO A 143 -13.09 18.16 24.04
C PRO A 143 -12.49 19.56 23.91
N ASN A 144 -13.33 20.59 23.91
CA ASN A 144 -12.90 21.98 23.78
C ASN A 144 -13.63 22.88 24.77
N THR A 145 -13.04 24.05 25.03
CA THR A 145 -13.56 25.04 25.98
C THR A 145 -14.88 25.68 25.54
N LEU A 146 -15.26 25.53 24.27
CA LEU A 146 -16.53 26.04 23.74
C LEU A 146 -17.68 25.05 23.96
N GLY A 147 -17.40 23.80 24.34
CA GLY A 147 -18.41 22.75 24.46
C GLY A 147 -19.09 22.41 23.14
N LEU A 148 -18.42 22.64 22.00
CA LEU A 148 -18.99 22.46 20.66
C LEU A 148 -18.54 21.14 20.03
N TRP A 149 -19.41 20.58 19.17
CA TRP A 149 -19.11 19.37 18.40
C TRP A 149 -19.14 19.63 16.89
N PRO A 150 -18.40 18.83 16.09
CA PRO A 150 -18.59 18.81 14.64
C PRO A 150 -20.02 18.41 14.24
N GLN A 151 -20.43 18.81 13.04
CA GLN A 151 -21.75 18.45 12.51
C GLN A 151 -21.70 17.11 11.76
N PHE A 152 -22.02 16.02 12.45
CA PHE A 152 -21.98 14.66 11.89
C PHE A 152 -23.07 14.34 10.85
N ARG A 153 -23.99 15.27 10.55
CA ARG A 153 -24.90 15.15 9.39
C ARG A 153 -24.30 15.73 8.10
N SER A 154 -23.18 16.46 8.21
CA SER A 154 -22.48 17.03 7.06
C SER A 154 -21.59 15.98 6.43
N PRO A 155 -21.78 15.65 5.14
CA PRO A 155 -20.92 14.68 4.46
C PRO A 155 -19.43 15.09 4.41
N LEU A 156 -19.13 16.39 4.47
CA LEU A 156 -17.75 16.89 4.54
C LEU A 156 -17.03 16.45 5.82
N VAL A 157 -17.75 16.26 6.92
CA VAL A 157 -17.16 15.72 8.16
C VAL A 157 -16.88 14.22 7.98
N TRP A 158 -17.73 13.50 7.25
CA TRP A 158 -17.49 12.09 6.94
C TRP A 158 -16.24 11.93 6.10
N ASP A 159 -16.12 12.73 5.05
CA ASP A 159 -14.94 12.76 4.17
C ASP A 159 -13.64 13.01 4.95
N ALA A 160 -13.63 13.98 5.88
CA ALA A 160 -12.47 14.23 6.74
C ALA A 160 -12.05 13.00 7.57
N ILE A 161 -13.01 12.24 8.11
CA ILE A 161 -12.77 11.01 8.88
C ILE A 161 -12.32 9.88 7.95
N ASP A 162 -12.92 9.78 6.77
CA ASP A 162 -12.64 8.78 5.76
C ASP A 162 -11.20 8.91 5.25
N ILE A 163 -10.72 10.13 4.96
CA ILE A 163 -9.33 10.39 4.52
C ILE A 163 -8.33 9.97 5.61
N VAL A 164 -8.57 10.36 6.87
CA VAL A 164 -7.67 9.99 7.98
C VAL A 164 -7.65 8.47 8.15
N SER A 165 -8.83 7.83 8.11
CA SER A 165 -8.96 6.38 8.17
C SER A 165 -8.22 5.71 7.01
N PHE A 166 -8.35 6.26 5.80
CA PHE A 166 -7.73 5.74 4.58
C PHE A 166 -6.22 5.86 4.62
N LEU A 167 -5.69 6.97 5.13
CA LEU A 167 -4.26 7.15 5.34
C LEU A 167 -3.70 6.13 6.34
N VAL A 168 -4.36 5.94 7.49
CA VAL A 168 -3.93 4.96 8.51
C VAL A 168 -3.94 3.54 7.95
N VAL A 169 -4.99 3.17 7.22
CA VAL A 169 -5.07 1.84 6.59
C VAL A 169 -4.03 1.66 5.50
N SER A 170 -3.84 2.66 4.63
CA SER A 170 -2.86 2.61 3.54
C SER A 170 -1.43 2.52 4.06
N VAL A 171 -1.06 3.33 5.06
CA VAL A 171 0.26 3.27 5.73
C VAL A 171 0.46 1.90 6.37
N SER A 172 -0.54 1.41 7.10
CA SER A 172 -0.44 0.11 7.78
C SER A 172 -0.31 -1.05 6.80
N PHE A 173 -1.11 -1.05 5.72
CA PHE A 173 -1.08 -2.08 4.69
C PHE A 173 0.28 -2.12 3.98
N TRP A 174 0.75 -0.95 3.54
CA TRP A 174 2.03 -0.79 2.86
C TRP A 174 3.21 -1.17 3.77
N TYR A 175 3.23 -0.68 5.01
CA TYR A 175 4.31 -0.94 5.96
C TYR A 175 4.35 -2.40 6.43
N ILE A 176 3.21 -3.02 6.74
CA ILE A 176 3.17 -4.46 7.06
C ILE A 176 3.71 -5.26 5.87
N GLY A 177 3.27 -4.95 4.64
CA GLY A 177 3.78 -5.59 3.44
C GLY A 177 5.29 -5.41 3.28
N LEU A 178 5.85 -4.26 3.69
CA LEU A 178 7.27 -3.89 3.55
C LEU A 178 8.17 -4.42 4.68
N LEU A 179 7.59 -4.78 5.83
CA LEU A 179 8.32 -5.17 7.03
C LEU A 179 9.38 -6.28 6.81
N PRO A 180 9.09 -7.39 6.10
CA PRO A 180 10.10 -8.41 5.84
C PRO A 180 11.19 -7.96 4.86
N ASP A 181 10.80 -7.16 3.86
CA ASP A 181 11.72 -6.64 2.85
C ASP A 181 12.71 -5.63 3.48
N LEU A 182 12.30 -4.87 4.50
CA LEU A 182 13.19 -4.02 5.32
C LEU A 182 14.20 -4.85 6.12
N GLY A 183 13.79 -6.03 6.61
CA GLY A 183 14.71 -6.99 7.23
C GLY A 183 15.81 -7.43 6.26
N ALA A 184 15.44 -7.77 5.03
CA ALA A 184 16.41 -8.10 3.98
C ALA A 184 17.33 -6.92 3.62
N LEU A 185 16.79 -5.69 3.56
CA LEU A 185 17.62 -4.50 3.32
C LEU A 185 18.59 -4.21 4.47
N ARG A 186 18.15 -4.38 5.74
CA ARG A 186 19.02 -4.27 6.91
C ARG A 186 20.20 -5.21 6.79
N ASP A 187 19.94 -6.49 6.57
CA ASP A 187 20.98 -7.53 6.59
C ASP A 187 22.00 -7.29 5.49
N ARG A 188 21.56 -6.94 4.28
CA ARG A 188 22.48 -6.65 3.17
C ARG A 188 23.21 -5.33 3.29
N ALA A 189 22.58 -4.31 3.85
CA ALA A 189 23.26 -3.05 4.16
C ALA A 189 24.37 -3.28 5.19
N TYR A 190 24.12 -4.15 6.17
CA TYR A 190 25.09 -4.54 7.19
C TYR A 190 26.26 -5.35 6.59
N GLU A 191 25.97 -6.37 5.78
CA GLU A 191 27.01 -7.12 5.04
C GLU A 191 27.87 -6.21 4.17
N ALA A 192 27.25 -5.31 3.41
CA ALA A 192 27.98 -4.35 2.57
C ALA A 192 28.87 -3.41 3.40
N ALA A 193 28.43 -3.02 4.60
CA ALA A 193 29.21 -2.20 5.51
C ALA A 193 30.40 -2.96 6.11
N LEU A 194 30.25 -4.26 6.40
CA LEU A 194 31.33 -5.11 6.90
C LEU A 194 32.36 -5.45 5.82
N ALA A 195 31.93 -5.62 4.57
CA ALA A 195 32.81 -5.86 3.44
C ALA A 195 33.64 -4.62 3.03
N THR A 196 33.33 -3.45 3.57
CA THR A 196 34.10 -2.23 3.29
C THR A 196 35.36 -2.19 4.16
N GLU A 197 36.54 -2.12 3.54
CA GLU A 197 37.83 -2.06 4.24
C GLU A 197 37.90 -0.92 5.27
N ALA A 198 38.62 -1.15 6.36
CA ALA A 198 38.71 -0.23 7.50
C ALA A 198 39.29 1.16 7.11
N GLU A 199 40.09 1.22 6.04
CA GLU A 199 40.67 2.45 5.50
C GLU A 199 39.60 3.45 5.02
N TYR A 200 38.45 2.97 4.53
CA TYR A 200 37.34 3.80 4.07
C TYR A 200 36.32 4.10 5.18
N GLY A 201 36.81 4.54 6.35
CA GLY A 201 36.01 4.70 7.58
C GLY A 201 34.74 5.55 7.46
N ARG A 202 34.75 6.63 6.66
CA ARG A 202 33.55 7.47 6.41
C ARG A 202 32.48 6.72 5.62
N VAL A 203 32.87 5.97 4.60
CA VAL A 203 31.96 5.19 3.75
C VAL A 203 31.33 4.08 4.57
N ARG A 204 32.15 3.37 5.36
CA ARG A 204 31.70 2.34 6.30
C ARG A 204 30.70 2.89 7.33
N LYS A 205 30.98 4.05 7.94
CA LYS A 205 30.06 4.70 8.90
C LYS A 205 28.70 5.02 8.27
N LEU A 206 28.67 5.56 7.05
CA LEU A 206 27.42 5.83 6.35
C LEU A 206 26.64 4.55 6.00
N ALA A 207 27.33 3.49 5.60
CA ALA A 207 26.71 2.19 5.33
C ALA A 207 26.11 1.56 6.60
N LEU A 208 26.81 1.65 7.74
CA LEU A 208 26.29 1.22 9.04
C LEU A 208 25.07 2.03 9.48
N LEU A 209 25.08 3.36 9.31
CA LEU A 209 23.91 4.20 9.61
C LEU A 209 22.70 3.81 8.75
N LYS A 210 22.91 3.49 7.47
CA LYS A 210 21.84 2.95 6.60
C LYS A 210 21.32 1.61 7.12
N ALA A 211 22.20 0.69 7.51
CA ALA A 211 21.82 -0.59 8.09
C ALA A 211 21.01 -0.42 9.39
N GLN A 212 21.42 0.50 10.26
CA GLN A 212 20.70 0.85 11.49
C GLN A 212 19.32 1.43 11.20
N LEU A 213 19.20 2.33 10.23
CA LEU A 213 17.91 2.89 9.83
C LEU A 213 16.96 1.81 9.32
N TYR A 214 17.43 0.94 8.42
CA TYR A 214 16.63 -0.22 7.98
C TYR A 214 16.33 -1.16 9.15
N GLY A 215 17.23 -1.33 10.12
CA GLY A 215 16.98 -2.15 11.30
C GLY A 215 15.91 -1.61 12.24
N ILE A 216 15.87 -0.29 12.44
CA ILE A 216 14.80 0.40 13.18
C ILE A 216 13.47 0.20 12.45
N LEU A 217 13.45 0.44 11.14
CA LEU A 217 12.24 0.29 10.32
C LEU A 217 11.77 -1.17 10.21
N ALA A 218 12.68 -2.14 10.23
CA ALA A 218 12.37 -3.57 10.28
C ALA A 218 11.86 -4.02 11.66
N ALA A 219 11.91 -3.16 12.68
CA ALA A 219 11.43 -3.41 14.04
C ALA A 219 11.96 -4.72 14.67
N GLY A 220 13.13 -5.22 14.26
CA GLY A 220 13.66 -6.51 14.74
C GLY A 220 13.12 -7.74 14.00
N TRP A 221 12.57 -7.57 12.80
CA TRP A 221 12.16 -8.68 11.93
C TRP A 221 13.35 -9.61 11.65
N ARG A 222 13.18 -10.90 11.94
CA ARG A 222 14.21 -11.95 11.78
C ARG A 222 13.74 -13.18 11.01
N GLY A 223 12.57 -13.12 10.38
CA GLY A 223 12.03 -14.25 9.61
C GLY A 223 11.62 -15.47 10.44
N SER A 224 11.38 -15.32 11.75
CA SER A 224 10.89 -16.40 12.63
C SER A 224 9.55 -16.96 12.13
N ALA A 225 9.32 -18.27 12.35
CA ALA A 225 8.08 -18.96 12.07
C ALA A 225 6.88 -18.23 12.71
N SER A 226 7.03 -17.79 13.95
CA SER A 226 6.00 -17.03 14.68
C SER A 226 5.68 -15.68 14.02
N HIS A 227 6.71 -14.99 13.53
CA HIS A 227 6.56 -13.72 12.81
C HIS A 227 5.77 -13.94 11.52
N TRP A 228 6.12 -14.96 10.73
CA TRP A 228 5.45 -15.28 9.48
C TRP A 228 3.98 -15.67 9.69
N GLN A 229 3.67 -16.47 10.71
CA GLN A 229 2.30 -16.89 11.02
C GLN A 229 1.37 -15.70 11.25
N LEU A 230 1.82 -14.71 12.04
CA LEU A 230 1.03 -13.51 12.34
C LEU A 230 1.03 -12.51 11.19
N TRP A 231 2.15 -12.36 10.49
CA TRP A 231 2.25 -11.45 9.34
C TRP A 231 1.30 -11.82 8.20
N VAL A 232 1.19 -13.10 7.83
CA VAL A 232 0.25 -13.55 6.78
C VAL A 232 -1.19 -13.22 7.16
N GLN A 233 -1.56 -13.40 8.43
CA GLN A 233 -2.89 -13.05 8.91
C GLN A 233 -3.10 -11.53 8.94
N ALA A 234 -2.14 -10.77 9.44
CA ALA A 234 -2.21 -9.32 9.53
C ALA A 234 -2.36 -8.68 8.14
N TYR A 235 -1.49 -9.05 7.20
CA TYR A 235 -1.49 -8.49 5.84
C TYR A 235 -2.82 -8.76 5.11
N ARG A 236 -3.36 -9.99 5.20
CA ARG A 236 -4.68 -10.32 4.61
C ARG A 236 -5.84 -9.60 5.31
N THR A 237 -5.78 -9.48 6.64
CA THR A 237 -6.86 -8.85 7.43
C THR A 237 -6.91 -7.35 7.17
N VAL A 238 -5.77 -6.66 7.18
CA VAL A 238 -5.69 -5.23 6.83
C VAL A 238 -6.08 -5.00 5.38
N GLY A 239 -5.69 -5.90 4.45
CA GLY A 239 -6.17 -5.85 3.07
C GLY A 239 -7.70 -5.90 2.96
N LEU A 240 -8.36 -6.79 3.72
CA LEU A 240 -9.83 -6.86 3.77
C LEU A 240 -10.45 -5.56 4.34
N LEU A 241 -9.92 -5.04 5.44
CA LEU A 241 -10.38 -3.77 6.01
C LEU A 241 -10.20 -2.61 5.02
N GLY A 242 -9.10 -2.60 4.26
CA GLY A 242 -8.87 -1.65 3.18
C GLY A 242 -9.89 -1.74 2.04
N VAL A 243 -10.26 -2.94 1.60
CA VAL A 243 -11.33 -3.12 0.59
C VAL A 243 -12.65 -2.55 1.07
N LEU A 244 -13.05 -2.89 2.31
CA LEU A 244 -14.29 -2.39 2.90
C LEU A 244 -14.26 -0.86 3.05
N LEU A 245 -13.12 -0.30 3.45
CA LEU A 245 -12.93 1.14 3.58
C LEU A 245 -13.02 1.86 2.23
N VAL A 246 -12.38 1.34 1.17
CA VAL A 246 -12.47 1.93 -0.19
C VAL A 246 -13.93 2.02 -0.64
N VAL A 247 -14.69 0.95 -0.45
CA VAL A 247 -16.12 0.93 -0.83
C VAL A 247 -16.89 1.96 -0.01
N SER A 248 -16.65 2.04 1.30
CA SER A 248 -17.28 3.03 2.18
C SER A 248 -16.95 4.47 1.76
N LEU A 249 -15.66 4.77 1.55
CA LEU A 249 -15.16 6.10 1.19
C LEU A 249 -15.74 6.58 -0.14
N GLN A 250 -15.70 5.74 -1.18
CA GLN A 250 -16.21 6.12 -2.50
C GLN A 250 -17.74 6.25 -2.51
N THR A 251 -18.43 5.42 -1.72
CA THR A 251 -19.87 5.56 -1.51
C THR A 251 -20.19 6.84 -0.72
N GLY A 252 -19.40 7.18 0.29
CA GLY A 252 -19.58 8.40 1.10
C GLY A 252 -19.43 9.67 0.27
N ALA A 253 -18.34 9.77 -0.52
CA ALA A 253 -18.07 10.90 -1.39
C ALA A 253 -19.17 11.11 -2.46
N SER A 254 -19.64 10.03 -3.07
CA SER A 254 -20.73 10.10 -4.07
C SER A 254 -22.09 10.38 -3.43
N VAL A 255 -22.41 9.81 -2.27
CA VAL A 255 -23.68 10.07 -1.56
C VAL A 255 -23.78 11.52 -1.11
N MET A 256 -22.67 12.21 -0.85
CA MET A 256 -22.68 13.66 -0.62
C MET A 256 -23.29 14.42 -1.80
N LEU A 257 -22.91 14.05 -3.03
CA LEU A 257 -23.42 14.68 -4.24
C LEU A 257 -24.83 14.19 -4.56
N ALA A 258 -25.06 12.87 -4.53
CA ALA A 258 -26.37 12.27 -4.82
C ALA A 258 -27.46 12.69 -3.82
N GLY A 259 -27.09 12.97 -2.56
CA GLY A 259 -27.98 13.50 -1.54
C GLY A 259 -28.33 14.99 -1.71
N SER A 260 -27.64 15.71 -2.61
CA SER A 260 -28.03 17.05 -3.04
C SER A 260 -29.25 16.98 -3.96
N VAL A 261 -29.98 18.09 -4.08
CA VAL A 261 -31.09 18.24 -5.04
C VAL A 261 -30.63 18.76 -6.40
N LEU A 262 -29.34 19.09 -6.57
CA LEU A 262 -28.86 19.72 -7.80
C LEU A 262 -29.01 18.79 -9.03
N PRO A 263 -29.52 19.32 -10.16
CA PRO A 263 -29.67 18.55 -11.38
C PRO A 263 -28.29 18.17 -11.93
N GLY A 264 -28.06 16.87 -12.14
CA GLY A 264 -26.76 16.32 -12.55
C GLY A 264 -25.91 15.73 -11.41
N TRP A 265 -26.30 15.94 -10.15
CA TRP A 265 -25.75 15.21 -8.99
C TRP A 265 -26.77 14.24 -8.39
N HIS A 266 -28.04 14.61 -8.34
CA HIS A 266 -29.10 13.80 -7.73
C HIS A 266 -29.43 12.54 -8.56
N ASP A 267 -28.58 11.52 -8.46
CA ASP A 267 -28.76 10.23 -9.14
C ASP A 267 -28.31 9.05 -8.25
N THR A 268 -29.11 8.00 -8.21
CA THR A 268 -28.86 6.78 -7.45
C THR A 268 -27.74 5.90 -8.03
N ILE A 269 -27.38 6.06 -9.31
CA ILE A 269 -26.27 5.30 -9.92
C ILE A 269 -24.89 5.87 -9.56
N LEU A 270 -24.83 7.13 -9.09
CA LEU A 270 -23.60 7.87 -8.84
C LEU A 270 -22.60 7.12 -7.95
N PRO A 271 -23.01 6.44 -6.85
CA PRO A 271 -22.06 5.68 -6.04
C PRO A 271 -21.38 4.53 -6.77
N VAL A 272 -22.09 3.89 -7.70
CA VAL A 272 -21.53 2.81 -8.51
C VAL A 272 -20.56 3.36 -9.55
N THR A 273 -20.93 4.44 -10.24
CA THR A 273 -20.07 5.05 -11.27
C THR A 273 -18.80 5.64 -10.66
N PHE A 274 -18.89 6.29 -9.50
CA PHE A 274 -17.73 6.80 -8.76
C PHE A 274 -16.77 5.69 -8.38
N LEU A 275 -17.27 4.60 -7.79
CA LEU A 275 -16.42 3.46 -7.42
C LEU A 275 -15.75 2.85 -8.66
N VAL A 276 -16.49 2.62 -9.75
CA VAL A 276 -15.94 2.06 -10.99
C VAL A 276 -14.87 2.97 -11.59
N ASN A 277 -15.14 4.28 -11.70
CA ASN A 277 -14.22 5.25 -12.28
C ASN A 277 -12.96 5.44 -11.41
N ALA A 278 -13.09 5.42 -10.08
CA ALA A 278 -11.95 5.46 -9.16
C ALA A 278 -11.04 4.22 -9.33
N VAL A 279 -11.62 3.03 -9.44
CA VAL A 279 -10.84 1.81 -9.69
C VAL A 279 -10.21 1.84 -11.08
N PHE A 280 -10.91 2.34 -12.08
CA PHE A 280 -10.41 2.45 -13.44
C PHE A 280 -9.20 3.38 -13.55
N SER A 281 -9.27 4.59 -12.98
CA SER A 281 -8.16 5.55 -12.96
C SER A 281 -6.97 5.04 -12.14
N GLY A 282 -7.23 4.43 -10.98
CA GLY A 282 -6.18 3.82 -10.14
C GLY A 282 -5.42 2.69 -10.83
N VAL A 283 -6.12 1.80 -11.54
CA VAL A 283 -5.48 0.76 -12.37
C VAL A 283 -4.73 1.38 -13.54
N GLY A 284 -5.26 2.45 -14.17
CA GLY A 284 -4.62 3.17 -15.26
C GLY A 284 -3.26 3.72 -14.88
N VAL A 285 -3.21 4.48 -13.77
CA VAL A 285 -1.96 5.05 -13.23
C VAL A 285 -1.01 3.94 -12.78
N THR A 286 -1.51 2.92 -12.08
CA THR A 286 -0.68 1.78 -11.65
C THR A 286 -0.06 1.06 -12.84
N ALA A 287 -0.81 0.82 -13.92
CA ALA A 287 -0.31 0.16 -15.12
C ALA A 287 0.76 1.01 -15.83
N ALA A 288 0.56 2.33 -15.92
CA ALA A 288 1.56 3.24 -16.45
C ALA A 288 2.85 3.23 -15.62
N LEU A 289 2.74 3.30 -14.28
CA LEU A 289 3.90 3.20 -13.38
C LEU A 289 4.64 1.87 -13.53
N VAL A 290 3.92 0.74 -13.57
CA VAL A 290 4.49 -0.60 -13.77
C VAL A 290 5.31 -0.65 -15.06
N VAL A 291 4.78 -0.16 -16.18
CA VAL A 291 5.49 -0.13 -17.46
C VAL A 291 6.72 0.78 -17.40
N MET A 292 6.58 2.00 -16.87
CA MET A 292 7.68 2.97 -16.80
C MET A 292 8.82 2.45 -15.92
N ILE A 293 8.49 1.94 -14.73
CA ILE A 293 9.46 1.36 -13.79
C ILE A 293 10.14 0.14 -14.41
N ARG A 294 9.37 -0.75 -15.06
CA ARG A 294 9.90 -1.91 -15.79
C ARG A 294 10.94 -1.49 -16.82
N ALA A 295 10.65 -0.47 -17.62
CA ALA A 295 11.56 0.02 -18.66
C ALA A 295 12.81 0.72 -18.10
N VAL A 296 12.66 1.51 -17.02
CA VAL A 296 13.77 2.27 -16.42
C VAL A 296 14.75 1.36 -15.67
N TYR A 297 14.24 0.37 -14.93
CA TYR A 297 15.07 -0.52 -14.10
C TYR A 297 15.38 -1.88 -14.74
N GLY A 298 14.90 -2.14 -15.97
CA GLY A 298 15.16 -3.40 -16.68
C GLY A 298 14.57 -4.61 -15.98
N LEU A 299 13.32 -4.51 -15.50
CA LEU A 299 12.66 -5.55 -14.70
C LEU A 299 11.85 -6.55 -15.54
N ASP A 300 12.22 -6.76 -16.80
CA ASP A 300 11.49 -7.60 -17.76
C ASP A 300 11.26 -9.03 -17.25
N ALA A 301 12.21 -9.58 -16.49
CA ALA A 301 12.15 -10.94 -15.93
C ALA A 301 11.16 -11.08 -14.75
N LEU A 302 10.89 -9.99 -14.02
CA LEU A 302 9.96 -9.98 -12.89
C LEU A 302 8.58 -9.49 -13.32
N ILE A 303 8.53 -8.46 -14.15
CA ILE A 303 7.31 -7.89 -14.71
C ILE A 303 7.19 -8.36 -16.16
N THR A 304 6.74 -9.60 -16.34
CA THR A 304 6.63 -10.24 -17.67
C THR A 304 5.51 -9.63 -18.52
N GLU A 305 5.53 -9.88 -19.83
CA GLU A 305 4.45 -9.45 -20.76
C GLU A 305 3.07 -9.96 -20.35
N ARG A 306 3.03 -11.11 -19.65
CA ARG A 306 1.79 -11.65 -19.10
C ARG A 306 1.14 -10.71 -18.09
N HIS A 307 1.95 -10.12 -17.20
CA HIS A 307 1.47 -9.14 -16.23
C HIS A 307 0.85 -7.94 -16.95
N LEU A 308 1.52 -7.44 -17.99
CA LEU A 308 1.03 -6.34 -18.83
C LEU A 308 -0.30 -6.70 -19.52
N ALA A 309 -0.41 -7.90 -20.09
CA ALA A 309 -1.64 -8.37 -20.73
C ALA A 309 -2.81 -8.60 -19.76
N ILE A 310 -2.53 -8.90 -18.49
CA ILE A 310 -3.56 -8.96 -17.44
C ILE A 310 -4.03 -7.53 -17.08
N LEU A 311 -3.11 -6.60 -16.88
CA LEU A 311 -3.44 -5.19 -16.61
C LEU A 311 -4.26 -4.57 -17.75
N ALA A 312 -3.89 -4.84 -19.01
CA ALA A 312 -4.65 -4.37 -20.17
C ALA A 312 -6.09 -4.93 -20.21
N ARG A 313 -6.29 -6.20 -19.85
CA ARG A 313 -7.64 -6.80 -19.76
C ARG A 313 -8.44 -6.23 -18.60
N LEU A 314 -7.79 -5.95 -17.47
CA LEU A 314 -8.43 -5.30 -16.33
C LEU A 314 -8.88 -3.88 -16.70
N LEU A 315 -8.03 -3.10 -17.37
CA LEU A 315 -8.38 -1.78 -17.91
C LEU A 315 -9.56 -1.87 -18.88
N LEU A 316 -9.56 -2.82 -19.81
CA LEU A 316 -10.69 -3.02 -20.73
C LEU A 316 -11.99 -3.32 -19.98
N CYS A 317 -11.95 -4.23 -19.00
CA CYS A 317 -13.12 -4.59 -18.20
C CYS A 317 -13.69 -3.39 -17.43
N LEU A 318 -12.83 -2.61 -16.77
CA LEU A 318 -13.22 -1.41 -16.04
C LEU A 318 -13.69 -0.29 -16.98
N GLY A 319 -13.07 -0.14 -18.15
CA GLY A 319 -13.49 0.80 -19.18
C GLY A 319 -14.88 0.48 -19.75
N LEU A 320 -15.22 -0.80 -19.91
CA LEU A 320 -16.57 -1.22 -20.31
C LEU A 320 -17.60 -0.97 -19.19
N ALA A 321 -17.24 -1.21 -17.93
CA ALA A 321 -18.09 -0.88 -16.78
C ALA A 321 -18.33 0.63 -16.66
N SER A 322 -17.30 1.44 -16.88
CA SER A 322 -17.41 2.90 -16.93
C SER A 322 -18.30 3.36 -18.09
N LEU A 323 -18.08 2.82 -19.29
CA LEU A 323 -18.92 3.09 -20.47
C LEU A 323 -20.39 2.76 -20.20
N TYR A 324 -20.68 1.65 -19.53
CA TYR A 324 -22.04 1.30 -19.11
C TYR A 324 -22.62 2.34 -18.15
N GLY A 325 -21.84 2.82 -17.17
CA GLY A 325 -22.25 3.88 -16.25
C GLY A 325 -22.64 5.17 -17.00
N TYR A 326 -21.76 5.68 -17.85
CA TYR A 326 -22.03 6.87 -18.67
C TYR A 326 -23.23 6.66 -19.60
N ALA A 327 -23.31 5.52 -20.30
CA ALA A 327 -24.44 5.23 -21.17
C ALA A 327 -25.75 5.26 -20.36
N THR A 328 -25.78 4.63 -19.19
CA THR A 328 -26.97 4.59 -18.33
C THR A 328 -27.38 5.98 -17.87
N GLU A 329 -26.44 6.81 -17.42
CA GLU A 329 -26.72 8.19 -17.02
C GLU A 329 -27.26 9.03 -18.18
N LEU A 330 -26.64 8.94 -19.36
CA LEU A 330 -27.05 9.64 -20.58
C LEU A 330 -28.46 9.22 -21.01
N PHE A 331 -28.73 7.91 -21.09
CA PHE A 331 -30.04 7.39 -21.51
C PHE A 331 -31.12 7.69 -20.47
N SER A 332 -30.84 7.53 -19.18
CA SER A 332 -31.79 7.80 -18.10
C SER A 332 -32.15 9.29 -18.07
N SER A 333 -31.15 10.17 -18.13
CA SER A 333 -31.37 11.63 -18.15
C SER A 333 -32.13 12.08 -19.41
N PHE A 334 -31.86 11.46 -20.57
CA PHE A 334 -32.55 11.79 -21.81
C PHE A 334 -34.02 11.33 -21.82
N LEU A 335 -34.29 10.09 -21.40
CA LEU A 335 -35.62 9.48 -21.46
C LEU A 335 -36.52 9.89 -20.30
N HIS A 336 -36.00 9.92 -19.07
CA HIS A 336 -36.77 10.09 -17.84
C HIS A 336 -36.43 11.37 -17.06
N GLY A 337 -35.38 12.09 -17.46
CA GLY A 337 -34.98 13.33 -16.80
C GLY A 337 -36.00 14.46 -16.96
N ASP A 338 -36.14 15.28 -15.93
CA ASP A 338 -36.90 16.52 -16.01
C ASP A 338 -36.24 17.54 -16.97
N SER A 339 -36.81 18.73 -17.09
CA SER A 339 -36.25 19.77 -17.96
C SER A 339 -34.85 20.21 -17.53
N PHE A 340 -34.56 20.23 -16.22
CA PHE A 340 -33.28 20.66 -15.66
C PHE A 340 -32.18 19.61 -15.84
N ALA A 341 -32.49 18.33 -15.66
CA ALA A 341 -31.60 17.21 -15.91
C ALA A 341 -31.23 17.14 -17.40
N ARG A 342 -32.23 17.24 -18.30
CA ARG A 342 -31.98 17.29 -19.75
C ARG A 342 -31.17 18.52 -20.17
N ALA A 343 -31.44 19.68 -19.57
CA ALA A 343 -30.63 20.88 -19.83
C ALA A 343 -29.17 20.72 -19.37
N THR A 344 -28.94 20.06 -18.23
CA THR A 344 -27.60 19.77 -17.72
C THR A 344 -26.86 18.80 -18.65
N LEU A 345 -27.54 17.76 -19.14
CA LEU A 345 -27.03 16.86 -20.16
C LEU A 345 -26.59 17.60 -21.43
N VAL A 346 -27.44 18.46 -21.98
CA VAL A 346 -27.10 19.29 -23.15
C VAL A 346 -25.89 20.17 -22.85
N ARG A 347 -25.86 20.82 -21.69
CA ARG A 347 -24.74 21.69 -21.28
C ARG A 347 -23.42 20.93 -21.16
N ARG A 348 -23.43 19.68 -20.70
CA ARG A 348 -22.24 18.81 -20.68
C ARG A 348 -21.72 18.50 -22.08
N MET A 349 -22.59 18.31 -23.07
CA MET A 349 -22.19 17.90 -24.43
C MET A 349 -21.89 19.06 -25.38
N THR A 350 -22.55 20.21 -25.22
CA THR A 350 -22.48 21.35 -26.16
C THR A 350 -22.24 22.71 -25.49
N GLY A 351 -22.20 22.79 -24.16
CA GLY A 351 -21.98 24.03 -23.43
C GLY A 351 -20.54 24.55 -23.46
N ALA A 352 -20.28 25.64 -22.73
CA ALA A 352 -18.97 26.31 -22.67
C ALA A 352 -17.80 25.41 -22.20
N HIS A 353 -18.13 24.34 -21.47
CA HIS A 353 -17.17 23.36 -20.97
C HIS A 353 -17.36 21.96 -21.58
N ALA A 354 -17.98 21.87 -22.76
CA ALA A 354 -18.19 20.61 -23.47
C ALA A 354 -16.89 19.85 -23.77
N TRP A 355 -15.75 20.55 -23.81
CA TRP A 355 -14.44 19.94 -23.93
C TRP A 355 -14.18 18.88 -22.85
N ALA A 356 -14.75 19.03 -21.64
CA ALA A 356 -14.58 18.06 -20.56
C ALA A 356 -15.25 16.73 -20.92
N PHE A 357 -16.50 16.76 -21.38
CA PHE A 357 -17.21 15.57 -21.86
C PHE A 357 -16.46 14.88 -23.01
N TRP A 358 -16.02 15.65 -24.00
CA TRP A 358 -15.30 15.08 -25.13
C TRP A 358 -13.91 14.55 -24.76
N THR A 359 -13.27 15.10 -23.72
CA THR A 359 -12.02 14.57 -23.15
C THR A 359 -12.27 13.22 -22.47
N ILE A 360 -13.36 13.05 -21.73
CA ILE A 360 -13.76 11.75 -21.16
C ILE A 360 -13.89 10.71 -22.27
N VAL A 361 -14.64 11.03 -23.34
CA VAL A 361 -14.82 10.12 -24.47
C VAL A 361 -13.48 9.80 -25.15
N ALA A 362 -12.71 10.83 -25.51
CA ALA A 362 -11.48 10.69 -26.30
C ALA A 362 -10.30 10.11 -25.54
N CYS A 363 -10.22 10.28 -24.22
CA CYS A 363 -9.08 9.84 -23.40
C CYS A 363 -9.41 8.62 -22.51
N MET A 364 -10.61 8.53 -21.95
CA MET A 364 -10.96 7.46 -20.99
C MET A 364 -11.74 6.32 -21.64
N LEU A 365 -12.73 6.60 -22.50
CA LEU A 365 -13.65 5.56 -23.01
C LEU A 365 -13.22 4.92 -24.34
N VAL A 366 -12.73 5.71 -25.29
CA VAL A 366 -12.36 5.22 -26.63
C VAL A 366 -11.00 4.50 -26.64
N PRO A 367 -9.90 5.06 -26.08
CA PRO A 367 -8.58 4.45 -26.21
C PRO A 367 -8.48 3.06 -25.58
N VAL A 368 -9.21 2.81 -24.50
CA VAL A 368 -9.21 1.51 -23.82
C VAL A 368 -9.76 0.38 -24.70
N GLN A 369 -10.59 0.69 -25.70
CA GLN A 369 -11.10 -0.30 -26.67
C GLN A 369 -9.99 -0.86 -27.56
N ALA A 370 -8.83 -0.19 -27.67
CA ALA A 370 -7.66 -0.76 -28.35
C ALA A 370 -7.24 -2.11 -27.73
N PHE A 371 -7.54 -2.35 -26.45
CA PHE A 371 -7.24 -3.62 -25.79
C PHE A 371 -8.14 -4.78 -26.19
N TRP A 372 -9.09 -4.61 -27.13
CA TRP A 372 -9.68 -5.76 -27.84
C TRP A 372 -8.65 -6.47 -28.73
N PHE A 373 -7.63 -5.73 -29.21
CA PHE A 373 -6.57 -6.27 -30.05
C PHE A 373 -5.40 -6.82 -29.22
N ALA A 374 -4.94 -8.02 -29.57
CA ALA A 374 -3.82 -8.66 -28.86
C ALA A 374 -2.50 -7.89 -28.97
N SER A 375 -2.29 -7.18 -30.08
CA SER A 375 -1.12 -6.33 -30.31
C SER A 375 -1.02 -5.20 -29.29
N ALA A 376 -2.12 -4.49 -29.02
CA ALA A 376 -2.17 -3.43 -28.02
C ALA A 376 -1.98 -3.98 -26.59
N ARG A 377 -2.55 -5.15 -26.28
CA ARG A 377 -2.41 -5.79 -24.95
C ARG A 377 -0.99 -6.28 -24.63
N ARG A 378 -0.14 -6.48 -25.63
CA ARG A 378 1.26 -6.89 -25.45
C ARG A 378 2.24 -5.72 -25.54
N SER A 379 1.77 -4.55 -25.99
CA SER A 379 2.60 -3.35 -26.11
C SER A 379 2.64 -2.58 -24.79
N GLY A 380 3.78 -2.64 -24.09
CA GLY A 380 4.03 -1.84 -22.89
C GLY A 380 3.75 -0.35 -23.09
N PRO A 381 4.30 0.31 -24.12
CA PRO A 381 4.03 1.73 -24.39
C PRO A 381 2.55 2.04 -24.61
N ALA A 382 1.80 1.17 -25.29
CA ALA A 382 0.36 1.36 -25.46
C ALA A 382 -0.39 1.30 -24.13
N ILE A 383 0.00 0.37 -23.25
CA ILE A 383 -0.58 0.24 -21.91
C ILE A 383 -0.31 1.48 -21.07
N ALA A 384 0.92 1.98 -21.07
CA ALA A 384 1.26 3.21 -20.34
C ALA A 384 0.51 4.42 -20.89
N ALA A 385 0.49 4.60 -22.21
CA ALA A 385 -0.20 5.72 -22.85
C ALA A 385 -1.70 5.70 -22.54
N ILE A 386 -2.38 4.57 -22.73
CA ILE A 386 -3.81 4.43 -22.44
C ILE A 386 -4.07 4.61 -20.94
N GLY A 387 -3.24 4.07 -20.06
CA GLY A 387 -3.36 4.26 -18.61
C GLY A 387 -3.29 5.74 -18.18
N LEU A 388 -2.39 6.51 -18.79
CA LEU A 388 -2.30 7.96 -18.57
C LEU A 388 -3.49 8.72 -19.18
N LEU A 389 -3.95 8.33 -20.37
CA LEU A 389 -5.15 8.93 -20.99
C LEU A 389 -6.39 8.69 -20.13
N VAL A 390 -6.55 7.50 -19.54
CA VAL A 390 -7.63 7.20 -18.59
C VAL A 390 -7.56 8.13 -17.39
N ALA A 391 -6.35 8.39 -16.85
CA ALA A 391 -6.19 9.34 -15.76
C ALA A 391 -6.57 10.77 -16.16
N ILE A 392 -6.21 11.22 -17.37
CA ILE A 392 -6.61 12.54 -17.90
C ILE A 392 -8.13 12.65 -18.04
N GLY A 393 -8.77 11.63 -18.63
CA GLY A 393 -10.22 11.61 -18.78
C GLY A 393 -10.96 11.54 -17.45
N ALA A 394 -10.42 10.84 -16.45
CA ALA A 394 -10.96 10.84 -15.09
C ALA A 394 -10.89 12.22 -14.42
N TYR A 395 -9.84 13.01 -14.68
CA TYR A 395 -9.79 14.40 -14.20
C TYR A 395 -10.87 15.26 -14.87
N ALA A 396 -11.09 15.07 -16.18
CA ALA A 396 -12.16 15.75 -16.90
C ALA A 396 -13.56 15.34 -16.40
N ASP A 397 -13.75 14.10 -15.95
CA ASP A 397 -14.96 13.63 -15.26
C ASP A 397 -15.22 14.43 -13.97
N HIS A 398 -14.24 14.50 -13.05
CA HIS A 398 -14.39 15.29 -11.82
C HIS A 398 -14.64 16.77 -12.10
N PHE A 399 -13.95 17.35 -13.09
CA PHE A 399 -14.21 18.72 -13.53
C PHE A 399 -15.65 18.89 -14.03
N MET A 400 -16.14 17.96 -14.86
CA MET A 400 -17.48 18.01 -15.43
C MET A 400 -18.55 17.85 -14.35
N VAL A 401 -18.39 16.87 -13.46
CA VAL A 401 -19.30 16.64 -12.33
C VAL A 401 -19.42 17.91 -11.50
N LEU A 402 -18.33 18.58 -11.14
CA LEU A 402 -18.37 19.76 -10.28
C LEU A 402 -18.75 21.04 -11.03
N VAL A 403 -17.91 21.47 -11.97
CA VAL A 403 -18.00 22.81 -12.57
C VAL A 403 -19.23 22.95 -13.45
N VAL A 404 -19.51 21.98 -14.34
CA VAL A 404 -20.64 22.10 -15.28
C VAL A 404 -21.99 22.05 -14.56
N THR A 405 -22.05 21.31 -13.45
CA THR A 405 -23.24 21.22 -12.61
C THR A 405 -23.42 22.50 -11.78
N LEU A 406 -22.38 22.98 -11.11
CA LEU A 406 -22.44 24.17 -10.26
C LEU A 406 -22.58 25.50 -11.02
N GLN A 407 -22.14 25.57 -12.27
CA GLN A 407 -22.21 26.80 -13.08
C GLN A 407 -23.65 27.30 -13.28
N GLN A 408 -24.62 26.38 -13.24
CA GLN A 408 -26.03 26.70 -13.40
C GLN A 408 -26.89 25.70 -12.63
N ASP A 409 -27.50 26.19 -11.55
CA ASP A 409 -28.50 25.50 -10.75
C ASP A 409 -29.92 25.63 -11.37
N PHE A 410 -30.95 25.60 -10.53
CA PHE A 410 -32.35 25.78 -10.94
C PHE A 410 -32.67 27.21 -11.41
N LEU A 411 -31.98 28.23 -10.90
CA LEU A 411 -32.31 29.64 -11.13
C LEU A 411 -31.38 30.24 -12.20
N PRO A 412 -31.93 30.74 -13.32
CA PRO A 412 -31.11 31.40 -14.35
C PRO A 412 -30.28 32.59 -13.84
N SER A 413 -30.75 33.28 -12.80
CA SER A 413 -30.05 34.42 -12.18
C SER A 413 -28.83 34.02 -11.36
N SER A 414 -28.74 32.77 -10.90
CA SER A 414 -27.58 32.26 -10.14
C SER A 414 -26.42 31.84 -11.05
N ARG A 415 -26.62 31.83 -12.38
CA ARG A 415 -25.63 31.39 -13.35
C ARG A 415 -24.43 32.33 -13.37
N LEU A 416 -23.25 31.80 -13.04
CA LEU A 416 -21.98 32.54 -13.13
C LEU A 416 -20.98 31.77 -13.98
N ALA A 417 -20.26 32.46 -14.85
CA ALA A 417 -19.18 31.85 -15.63
C ALA A 417 -18.00 31.46 -14.73
N TYR A 418 -17.37 30.34 -15.04
CA TYR A 418 -16.12 29.92 -14.42
C TYR A 418 -15.01 29.89 -15.47
N SER A 419 -13.83 30.35 -15.09
CA SER A 419 -12.63 30.27 -15.91
C SER A 419 -11.52 29.59 -15.10
N ILE A 420 -10.72 28.77 -15.78
CA ILE A 420 -9.62 28.06 -15.14
C ILE A 420 -8.54 29.08 -14.75
N SER A 421 -8.28 29.21 -13.44
CA SER A 421 -7.19 30.03 -12.94
C SER A 421 -5.84 29.36 -13.12
N ILE A 422 -4.82 30.15 -13.44
CA ILE A 422 -3.42 29.71 -13.46
C ILE A 422 -2.98 29.13 -12.11
N TRP A 423 -3.51 29.64 -11.00
CA TRP A 423 -3.19 29.13 -9.66
C TRP A 423 -3.84 27.78 -9.39
N GLY A 424 -5.01 27.51 -9.97
CA GLY A 424 -5.63 26.18 -9.91
C GLY A 424 -4.77 25.15 -10.63
N VAL A 425 -4.29 25.50 -11.84
CA VAL A 425 -3.37 24.66 -12.62
C VAL A 425 -2.03 24.49 -11.90
N ALA A 426 -1.45 25.56 -11.33
CA ALA A 426 -0.20 25.50 -10.60
C ALA A 426 -0.30 24.63 -9.33
N THR A 427 -1.43 24.70 -8.62
CA THR A 427 -1.69 23.86 -7.44
C THR A 427 -1.77 22.38 -7.86
N PHE A 428 -2.52 22.07 -8.92
CA PHE A 428 -2.61 20.71 -9.44
C PHE A 428 -1.26 20.17 -9.95
N ALA A 429 -0.59 20.90 -10.85
CA ALA A 429 0.72 20.51 -11.37
C ALA A 429 1.77 20.38 -10.26
N GLY A 430 1.70 21.26 -9.24
CA GLY A 430 2.54 21.19 -8.06
C GLY A 430 2.29 19.94 -7.21
N SER A 431 1.03 19.52 -7.05
CA SER A 431 0.69 18.27 -6.35
C SER A 431 1.19 17.02 -7.08
N ILE A 432 1.27 17.05 -8.42
CA ILE A 432 1.97 16.01 -9.20
C ILE A 432 3.46 16.03 -8.87
N GLY A 433 4.06 17.21 -8.69
CA GLY A 433 5.42 17.38 -8.17
C GLY A 433 5.62 16.68 -6.83
N LEU A 434 4.73 16.89 -5.86
CA LEU A 434 4.74 16.19 -4.57
C LEU A 434 4.74 14.67 -4.75
N PHE A 435 3.81 14.15 -5.55
CA PHE A 435 3.73 12.72 -5.85
C PHE A 435 5.02 12.18 -6.46
N LEU A 436 5.57 12.84 -7.48
CA LEU A 436 6.77 12.42 -8.18
C LEU A 436 8.02 12.50 -7.29
N THR A 437 8.16 13.54 -6.46
CA THR A 437 9.26 13.66 -5.51
C THR A 437 9.24 12.50 -4.53
N LEU A 438 8.09 12.22 -3.93
CA LEU A 438 7.94 11.11 -2.98
C LEU A 438 8.15 9.75 -3.67
N LEU A 439 7.61 9.56 -4.88
CA LEU A 439 7.80 8.33 -5.66
C LEU A 439 9.28 8.10 -5.96
N LEU A 440 10.01 9.11 -6.43
CA LEU A 440 11.44 8.99 -6.72
C LEU A 440 12.27 8.69 -5.47
N LEU A 441 11.89 9.23 -4.31
CA LEU A 441 12.51 8.87 -3.02
C LEU A 441 12.23 7.41 -2.65
N VAL A 442 10.99 6.94 -2.80
CA VAL A 442 10.66 5.53 -2.56
C VAL A 442 11.46 4.63 -3.50
N LEU A 443 11.48 4.90 -4.80
CA LEU A 443 12.27 4.13 -5.78
C LEU A 443 13.78 4.19 -5.51
N ARG A 444 14.26 5.21 -4.80
CA ARG A 444 15.68 5.38 -4.45
C ARG A 444 16.10 4.56 -3.23
N TYR A 445 15.21 4.39 -2.26
CA TYR A 445 15.55 3.87 -0.92
C TYR A 445 14.81 2.59 -0.53
N LEU A 446 13.78 2.19 -1.26
CA LEU A 446 12.96 1.03 -0.94
C LEU A 446 12.85 0.09 -2.14
N PRO A 447 12.59 -1.22 -1.91
CA PRO A 447 12.48 -2.18 -3.00
C PRO A 447 11.20 -1.90 -3.79
N VAL A 448 11.34 -1.89 -5.10
CA VAL A 448 10.27 -1.57 -6.05
C VAL A 448 9.27 -2.72 -6.18
N VAL A 449 9.78 -3.95 -6.11
CA VAL A 449 9.02 -5.19 -6.17
C VAL A 449 9.14 -5.91 -4.83
N SER A 450 8.08 -6.59 -4.37
CA SER A 450 8.15 -7.33 -3.11
C SER A 450 9.12 -8.50 -3.23
N ILE A 451 10.18 -8.48 -2.42
CA ILE A 451 11.23 -9.51 -2.40
C ILE A 451 10.63 -10.80 -1.86
N THR A 452 9.86 -10.69 -0.78
CA THR A 452 9.23 -11.83 -0.11
C THR A 452 8.27 -12.60 -1.04
N GLU A 453 7.35 -11.91 -1.71
CA GLU A 453 6.34 -12.55 -2.56
C GLU A 453 6.96 -13.15 -3.84
N THR A 454 7.92 -12.45 -4.44
CA THR A 454 8.62 -12.97 -5.63
C THR A 454 9.43 -14.21 -5.30
N ARG A 455 10.13 -14.24 -4.15
CA ARG A 455 10.81 -15.44 -3.67
C ARG A 455 9.85 -16.58 -3.36
N ARG A 456 8.72 -16.29 -2.74
CA ARG A 456 7.70 -17.30 -2.47
C ARG A 456 7.21 -17.93 -3.76
N LEU A 457 6.92 -17.13 -4.77
CA LEU A 457 6.54 -17.60 -6.10
C LEU A 457 7.64 -18.46 -6.74
N ALA A 458 8.90 -18.00 -6.67
CA ALA A 458 10.05 -18.73 -7.19
C ALA A 458 10.29 -20.07 -6.46
N ARG A 459 10.03 -20.15 -5.15
CA ARG A 459 10.08 -21.41 -4.40
C ARG A 459 8.97 -22.37 -4.81
N ASP A 460 7.76 -21.85 -4.97
CA ASP A 460 6.57 -22.67 -5.23
C ASP A 460 6.53 -23.17 -6.69
N HIS A 461 7.20 -22.49 -7.64
CA HIS A 461 7.12 -22.77 -9.09
C HIS A 461 8.46 -22.80 -9.84
N GLY A 462 9.58 -22.47 -9.22
CA GLY A 462 10.90 -22.56 -9.84
C GLY A 462 11.33 -24.02 -10.05
N PRO A 463 12.28 -24.28 -10.96
CA PRO A 463 12.91 -25.59 -11.04
C PRO A 463 13.45 -25.95 -9.66
N ALA A 464 13.19 -27.18 -9.18
CA ALA A 464 13.76 -27.68 -7.94
C ALA A 464 15.27 -27.43 -8.01
N ALA A 465 15.77 -26.46 -7.24
CA ALA A 465 17.18 -26.16 -7.21
C ALA A 465 17.87 -27.43 -6.73
N GLY A 466 18.45 -28.17 -7.68
CA GLY A 466 19.33 -29.28 -7.38
C GLY A 466 20.40 -28.75 -6.45
N ALA A 467 20.64 -29.49 -5.36
CA ALA A 467 21.81 -29.29 -4.53
C ALA A 467 23.06 -29.30 -5.42
N GLY A 468 23.63 -28.14 -5.71
CA GLY A 468 24.80 -28.07 -6.60
C GLY A 468 25.01 -26.73 -7.28
N ALA A 469 25.42 -25.72 -6.52
CA ALA A 469 26.30 -24.68 -7.03
C ALA A 469 27.11 -24.12 -5.86
N GLY A 470 28.36 -24.59 -5.76
CA GLY A 470 29.35 -24.00 -4.87
C GLY A 470 29.66 -22.57 -5.33
N ALA A 471 28.91 -21.60 -4.82
CA ALA A 471 29.38 -20.24 -4.78
C ALA A 471 30.46 -20.19 -3.70
N ALA A 472 31.69 -19.87 -4.11
CA ALA A 472 32.85 -19.72 -3.23
C ALA A 472 32.47 -18.90 -1.99
N GLU A 473 32.77 -19.44 -0.81
CA GLU A 473 32.59 -18.77 0.47
C GLU A 473 33.34 -17.43 0.43
N PRO A 474 32.65 -16.27 0.45
CA PRO A 474 33.34 -15.05 0.82
C PRO A 474 33.71 -15.21 2.30
N GLY A 475 35.00 -15.13 2.61
CA GLY A 475 35.53 -15.26 3.97
C GLY A 475 34.72 -14.41 4.95
N ASP A 476 34.14 -15.09 5.95
CA ASP A 476 33.24 -14.51 6.93
C ASP A 476 34.03 -13.56 7.87
N PRO A 477 33.75 -12.25 7.89
CA PRO A 477 34.42 -11.32 8.80
C PRO A 477 34.10 -11.58 10.28
N LEU A 478 33.05 -12.36 10.60
CA LEU A 478 32.71 -12.79 11.96
C LEU A 478 33.35 -14.13 12.34
N ALA A 479 33.91 -14.89 11.39
CA ALA A 479 34.64 -16.12 11.69
C ALA A 479 36.03 -15.86 12.32
N ALA A 480 36.49 -14.61 12.34
CA ALA A 480 37.81 -14.21 12.82
C ALA A 480 37.88 -13.85 14.31
N ALA A 481 36.89 -14.23 15.13
CA ALA A 481 36.97 -14.11 16.58
C ALA A 481 37.20 -15.50 17.20
N ASP A 482 38.47 -15.88 17.33
CA ASP A 482 38.91 -17.02 18.15
C ASP A 482 38.53 -16.75 19.62
N VAL A 483 37.35 -17.20 20.02
CA VAL A 483 36.96 -17.37 21.42
C VAL A 483 36.65 -18.84 21.61
N ASP A 484 37.42 -19.53 22.46
CA ASP A 484 37.17 -20.93 22.83
C ASP A 484 35.73 -21.05 23.38
N PRO A 485 34.79 -21.67 22.67
CA PRO A 485 33.36 -21.60 22.98
C PRO A 485 32.93 -22.57 24.11
N ARG A 486 33.89 -23.09 24.88
CA ARG A 486 33.62 -24.09 25.92
C ARG A 486 33.22 -23.48 27.27
N ASP A 487 33.51 -22.19 27.52
CA ASP A 487 33.28 -21.56 28.84
C ASP A 487 32.34 -20.34 28.85
N ALA A 488 31.83 -19.89 27.69
CA ALA A 488 30.86 -18.79 27.64
C ALA A 488 29.41 -19.29 27.85
N PRO A 489 28.55 -18.53 28.55
CA PRO A 489 27.14 -18.90 28.70
C PRO A 489 26.50 -19.04 27.31
N LEU A 490 25.99 -20.23 27.01
CA LEU A 490 25.45 -20.58 25.70
C LEU A 490 24.03 -20.02 25.55
N TRP A 491 23.75 -19.32 24.43
CA TRP A 491 22.39 -18.95 24.05
C TRP A 491 21.62 -20.13 23.47
N GLY A 492 22.31 -21.00 22.72
CA GLY A 492 21.69 -22.15 22.09
C GLY A 492 22.53 -22.77 20.98
N ILE A 493 21.91 -23.70 20.25
CA ILE A 493 22.46 -24.32 19.04
C ILE A 493 21.63 -23.87 17.84
N SER A 494 22.30 -23.52 16.74
CA SER A 494 21.65 -23.32 15.45
C SER A 494 22.11 -24.35 14.43
N ALA A 495 21.18 -24.73 13.55
CA ALA A 495 21.43 -25.56 12.39
C ALA A 495 20.98 -24.86 11.10
N GLU A 496 21.80 -24.93 10.05
CA GLU A 496 21.54 -24.34 8.73
C GLU A 496 21.01 -25.40 7.75
N PHE A 497 20.01 -25.04 6.93
CA PHE A 497 19.38 -25.92 5.94
C PHE A 497 19.21 -25.24 4.58
N ALA A 498 19.18 -26.04 3.52
CA ALA A 498 18.98 -25.56 2.15
C ALA A 498 17.49 -25.36 1.82
N SER A 499 16.60 -26.16 2.43
CA SER A 499 15.19 -26.19 2.10
C SER A 499 14.27 -26.18 3.32
N GLU A 500 13.03 -25.70 3.14
CA GLU A 500 11.99 -25.75 4.19
C GLU A 500 11.66 -27.19 4.60
N ALA A 501 11.72 -28.14 3.65
CA ALA A 501 11.41 -29.55 3.92
C ALA A 501 12.43 -30.17 4.89
N GLU A 502 13.73 -29.93 4.69
CA GLU A 502 14.79 -30.33 5.60
C GLU A 502 14.62 -29.68 6.98
N LEU A 503 14.35 -28.37 7.00
CA LEU A 503 14.08 -27.63 8.23
C LEU A 503 12.86 -28.19 8.99
N ALA A 504 11.79 -28.55 8.30
CA ALA A 504 10.59 -29.13 8.89
C ALA A 504 10.84 -30.54 9.46
N ALA A 505 11.65 -31.36 8.77
CA ALA A 505 12.03 -32.68 9.25
C ALA A 505 12.90 -32.58 10.52
N ALA A 506 13.89 -31.68 10.53
CA ALA A 506 14.72 -31.40 11.69
C ALA A 506 13.90 -30.85 12.87
N ALA A 507 12.98 -29.91 12.61
CA ALA A 507 12.06 -29.39 13.61
C ALA A 507 11.18 -30.50 14.22
N LYS A 508 10.70 -31.44 13.42
CA LYS A 508 9.91 -32.59 13.90
C LYS A 508 10.75 -33.54 14.77
N ALA A 509 12.01 -33.78 14.40
CA ALA A 509 12.92 -34.62 15.19
C ALA A 509 13.29 -33.97 16.52
N LEU A 510 13.52 -32.66 16.53
CA LEU A 510 13.84 -31.91 17.75
C LEU A 510 12.63 -31.58 18.61
N HIS A 511 11.40 -31.72 18.10
CA HIS A 511 10.18 -31.41 18.86
C HIS A 511 10.12 -32.11 20.22
N ARG A 512 10.72 -33.31 20.37
CA ARG A 512 10.80 -34.03 21.66
C ARG A 512 11.57 -33.28 22.75
N PHE A 513 12.48 -32.38 22.36
CA PHE A 513 13.26 -31.56 23.30
C PHE A 513 12.53 -30.26 23.68
N GLN A 514 11.48 -29.89 22.95
CA GLN A 514 10.69 -28.70 23.24
C GLN A 514 10.04 -28.84 24.62
N SER A 515 10.52 -28.05 25.56
CA SER A 515 10.20 -28.12 26.99
C SER A 515 10.34 -26.74 27.62
N GLU A 516 10.14 -26.62 28.94
CA GLU A 516 10.38 -25.36 29.66
C GLU A 516 11.85 -24.90 29.62
N HIS A 517 12.79 -25.79 29.28
CA HIS A 517 14.22 -25.51 29.26
C HIS A 517 14.78 -25.27 27.85
N VAL A 518 14.04 -25.64 26.79
CA VAL A 518 14.48 -25.50 25.39
C VAL A 518 13.36 -24.93 24.54
N HIS A 519 13.60 -23.77 23.93
CA HIS A 519 12.70 -23.17 22.97
C HIS A 519 13.21 -23.36 21.55
N LEU A 520 12.38 -23.98 20.69
CA LEU A 520 12.69 -24.14 19.28
C LEU A 520 12.05 -23.00 18.49
N ASP A 521 12.85 -22.28 17.71
CA ASP A 521 12.41 -21.31 16.72
C ASP A 521 13.04 -21.63 15.36
N ALA A 522 12.36 -21.28 14.28
CA ALA A 522 12.85 -21.50 12.92
C ALA A 522 12.76 -20.20 12.13
N HIS A 523 13.80 -19.90 11.38
CA HIS A 523 13.95 -18.67 10.61
C HIS A 523 14.09 -18.99 9.13
N GLY A 524 13.45 -18.18 8.28
CA GLY A 524 13.55 -18.34 6.84
C GLY A 524 13.13 -17.09 6.05
N PRO A 525 13.49 -17.04 4.75
CA PRO A 525 13.36 -15.85 3.91
C PRO A 525 11.93 -15.60 3.42
N VAL A 526 11.05 -16.58 3.58
CA VAL A 526 9.65 -16.58 3.13
C VAL A 526 8.79 -17.33 4.16
N PRO A 527 7.44 -17.19 4.13
CA PRO A 527 6.56 -17.96 5.01
C PRO A 527 6.82 -19.48 4.94
N ILE A 528 7.03 -20.11 6.10
CA ILE A 528 7.39 -21.54 6.27
C ILE A 528 6.27 -22.38 6.91
N PRO A 529 5.14 -22.62 6.21
CA PRO A 529 3.98 -23.32 6.77
C PRO A 529 4.24 -24.78 7.15
N GLN A 530 5.18 -25.49 6.51
CA GLN A 530 5.50 -26.88 6.83
C GLN A 530 6.24 -26.95 8.17
N THR A 531 7.24 -26.08 8.36
CA THR A 531 7.98 -25.99 9.62
C THR A 531 7.08 -25.52 10.77
N LEU A 532 6.16 -24.59 10.53
CA LEU A 532 5.17 -24.16 11.52
C LEU A 532 4.35 -25.34 12.06
N ARG A 533 3.90 -26.25 11.20
CA ARG A 533 3.19 -27.48 11.59
C ARG A 533 4.10 -28.46 12.33
N ALA A 534 5.36 -28.58 11.90
CA ALA A 534 6.34 -29.47 12.51
C ALA A 534 6.70 -29.04 13.94
N LEU A 535 6.86 -27.72 14.18
CA LEU A 535 7.13 -27.14 15.50
C LEU A 535 5.90 -27.14 16.44
N ARG A 536 4.71 -27.51 15.93
CA ARG A 536 3.43 -27.42 16.65
C ARG A 536 3.23 -26.08 17.37
N ILE A 537 3.68 -24.97 16.75
CA ILE A 537 3.44 -23.63 17.29
C ILE A 537 1.93 -23.44 17.31
N ARG A 538 1.36 -23.24 18.52
CA ARG A 538 -0.08 -23.00 18.73
C ARG A 538 -0.59 -22.01 17.68
N ASP A 539 -1.76 -22.26 17.11
CA ASP A 539 -2.39 -21.36 16.14
C ASP A 539 -2.72 -20.01 16.78
N ARG A 540 -1.73 -19.11 16.83
CA ARG A 540 -1.91 -17.75 17.30
C ARG A 540 -2.71 -17.02 16.22
N THR A 541 -3.89 -16.54 16.60
CA THR A 541 -4.72 -15.77 15.68
C THR A 541 -4.76 -14.30 16.08
N ILE A 542 -4.63 -13.44 15.07
CA ILE A 542 -4.69 -11.98 15.23
C ILE A 542 -6.07 -11.41 14.87
N ARG A 543 -6.91 -12.21 14.21
CA ARG A 543 -8.22 -11.77 13.67
C ARG A 543 -9.21 -11.30 14.75
N PRO A 544 -9.29 -11.90 15.96
CA PRO A 544 -10.18 -11.39 17.00
C PRO A 544 -9.87 -9.95 17.40
N PHE A 545 -8.60 -9.53 17.35
CA PHE A 545 -8.21 -8.14 17.63
C PHE A 545 -8.73 -7.16 16.57
N ALA A 546 -8.72 -7.55 15.28
CA ALA A 546 -9.36 -6.75 14.22
C ALA A 546 -10.85 -6.58 14.48
N ILE A 547 -11.56 -7.68 14.73
CA ILE A 547 -13.02 -7.66 14.90
C ILE A 547 -13.38 -6.84 16.13
N LEU A 548 -12.72 -7.09 17.26
CA LEU A 548 -12.96 -6.35 18.49
C LEU A 548 -12.61 -4.87 18.32
N GLY A 549 -11.46 -4.55 17.72
CA GLY A 549 -11.04 -3.18 17.44
C GLY A 549 -12.04 -2.44 16.56
N ALA A 550 -12.50 -3.06 15.47
CA ALA A 550 -13.46 -2.47 14.55
C ALA A 550 -14.84 -2.28 15.18
N LEU A 551 -15.36 -3.28 15.90
CA LEU A 551 -16.67 -3.19 16.56
C LEU A 551 -16.66 -2.15 17.69
N LEU A 552 -15.63 -2.15 18.54
CA LEU A 552 -15.50 -1.17 19.61
C LEU A 552 -15.30 0.23 19.06
N GLY A 553 -14.40 0.41 18.09
CA GLY A 553 -14.12 1.72 17.50
C GLY A 553 -15.31 2.28 16.74
N GLY A 554 -15.91 1.49 15.83
CA GLY A 554 -17.09 1.90 15.08
C GLY A 554 -18.31 2.14 15.97
N GLY A 555 -18.55 1.26 16.95
CA GLY A 555 -19.62 1.40 17.93
C GLY A 555 -19.46 2.63 18.80
N ALA A 556 -18.24 2.89 19.30
CA ALA A 556 -17.94 4.10 20.08
C ALA A 556 -18.10 5.37 19.24
N PHE A 557 -17.66 5.36 17.98
CA PHE A 557 -17.81 6.50 17.09
C PHE A 557 -19.28 6.79 16.78
N LEU A 558 -20.07 5.75 16.48
CA LEU A 558 -21.51 5.87 16.28
C LEU A 558 -22.22 6.42 17.53
N ALA A 559 -21.90 5.87 18.70
CA ALA A 559 -22.43 6.33 19.98
C ALA A 559 -22.06 7.81 20.24
N MET A 560 -20.83 8.21 19.90
CA MET A 560 -20.39 9.60 19.98
C MET A 560 -21.18 10.51 19.03
N CYS A 561 -21.39 10.12 17.77
CA CYS A 561 -22.22 10.90 16.84
C CYS A 561 -23.65 11.09 17.37
N ILE A 562 -24.23 10.03 17.93
CA ILE A 562 -25.56 10.08 18.55
C ILE A 562 -25.55 11.00 19.76
N TYR A 563 -24.60 10.84 20.68
CA TYR A 563 -24.44 11.68 21.86
C TYR A 563 -24.33 13.16 21.50
N ALA A 564 -23.37 13.49 20.63
CA ALA A 564 -23.09 14.85 20.22
C ALA A 564 -24.27 15.52 19.52
N THR A 565 -24.98 14.80 18.63
CA THR A 565 -26.02 15.39 17.78
C THR A 565 -27.42 15.35 18.40
N ALA A 566 -27.72 14.34 19.23
CA ALA A 566 -29.05 14.12 19.79
C ALA A 566 -29.21 14.62 21.23
N PHE A 567 -28.11 14.76 21.99
CA PHE A 567 -28.14 15.11 23.41
C PHE A 567 -27.36 16.38 23.72
N ASP A 568 -26.05 16.41 23.43
CA ASP A 568 -25.16 17.47 23.92
C ASP A 568 -25.28 18.77 23.09
N TYR A 569 -24.96 18.70 21.79
CA TYR A 569 -25.03 19.83 20.87
C TYR A 569 -26.20 19.70 19.91
N THR A 570 -27.41 19.79 20.46
CA THR A 570 -28.65 19.64 19.70
C THR A 570 -28.89 20.87 18.83
N PHE A 571 -28.57 20.76 17.55
CA PHE A 571 -28.82 21.81 16.55
C PHE A 571 -29.82 21.33 15.48
N LEU A 572 -30.90 22.11 15.30
CA LEU A 572 -31.95 21.87 14.31
C LEU A 572 -31.49 22.41 12.94
N ILE A 573 -30.96 21.52 12.09
CA ILE A 573 -30.55 21.85 10.73
C ILE A 573 -31.55 21.26 9.75
N GLY A 574 -32.24 22.13 8.99
CA GLY A 574 -33.06 21.72 7.84
C GLY A 574 -34.15 20.70 8.18
N GLY A 575 -34.70 20.74 9.40
CA GLY A 575 -35.74 19.80 9.85
C GLY A 575 -35.30 18.34 10.00
N ARG A 576 -34.00 18.04 9.91
CA ARG A 576 -33.50 16.66 10.01
C ARG A 576 -33.75 16.06 11.40
N PRO A 577 -34.11 14.77 11.49
CA PRO A 577 -34.37 14.13 12.78
C PRO A 577 -33.13 14.13 13.67
N ARG A 578 -33.33 14.27 14.98
CA ARG A 578 -32.23 14.23 15.96
C ARG A 578 -31.36 12.99 15.79
N PHE A 579 -32.01 11.84 15.66
CA PHE A 579 -31.39 10.58 15.28
C PHE A 579 -31.33 10.45 13.75
N SER A 580 -30.16 10.73 13.17
CA SER A 580 -29.89 10.62 11.73
C SER A 580 -28.94 9.44 11.44
N TRP A 581 -29.33 8.24 11.83
CA TRP A 581 -28.46 7.06 11.72
C TRP A 581 -27.85 6.82 10.32
N PRO A 582 -28.51 7.10 9.17
CA PRO A 582 -27.89 6.89 7.87
C PRO A 582 -26.65 7.76 7.66
N SER A 583 -26.67 8.99 8.16
CA SER A 583 -25.52 9.92 8.14
C SER A 583 -24.37 9.46 9.03
N PHE A 584 -24.68 8.81 10.15
CA PHE A 584 -23.67 8.42 11.12
C PHE A 584 -22.95 7.12 10.74
N VAL A 585 -23.57 6.26 9.93
CA VAL A 585 -23.00 4.96 9.54
C VAL A 585 -21.73 5.11 8.73
N VAL A 586 -21.70 5.99 7.72
CA VAL A 586 -20.55 6.18 6.81
C VAL A 586 -19.25 6.47 7.59
N PRO A 587 -19.15 7.55 8.39
CA PRO A 587 -17.93 7.83 9.14
C PRO A 587 -17.64 6.78 10.22
N SER A 588 -18.68 6.14 10.80
CA SER A 588 -18.50 5.09 11.80
C SER A 588 -17.87 3.83 11.20
N VAL A 589 -18.25 3.44 9.98
CA VAL A 589 -17.64 2.32 9.25
C VAL A 589 -16.17 2.62 8.95
N SER A 590 -15.87 3.83 8.48
CA SER A 590 -14.48 4.21 8.21
C SER A 590 -13.62 4.20 9.47
N PHE A 591 -14.12 4.75 10.57
CA PHE A 591 -13.47 4.71 11.87
C PHE A 591 -13.33 3.26 12.40
N ALA A 592 -14.30 2.39 12.13
CA ALA A 592 -14.21 0.95 12.43
C ALA A 592 -13.05 0.29 11.67
N MET A 593 -12.90 0.55 10.38
CA MET A 593 -11.80 -0.02 9.58
C MET A 593 -10.43 0.49 10.04
N MET A 594 -10.34 1.76 10.41
CA MET A 594 -9.14 2.37 11.00
C MET A 594 -8.77 1.72 12.33
N SER A 595 -9.69 1.67 13.29
CA SER A 595 -9.48 1.10 14.63
C SER A 595 -9.16 -0.40 14.58
N GLY A 596 -9.84 -1.17 13.73
CA GLY A 596 -9.51 -2.57 13.48
C GLY A 596 -8.09 -2.74 12.92
N THR A 597 -7.66 -1.84 12.02
CA THR A 597 -6.31 -1.88 11.44
C THR A 597 -5.24 -1.53 12.47
N LEU A 598 -5.45 -0.51 13.30
CA LEU A 598 -4.56 -0.17 14.41
C LEU A 598 -4.46 -1.31 15.42
N ALA A 599 -5.57 -1.98 15.73
CA ALA A 599 -5.58 -3.15 16.62
C ALA A 599 -4.76 -4.31 16.04
N ILE A 600 -4.84 -4.57 14.73
CA ILE A 600 -3.98 -5.56 14.05
C ILE A 600 -2.52 -5.14 14.10
N HIS A 601 -2.22 -3.86 13.83
CA HIS A 601 -0.85 -3.38 13.84
C HIS A 601 -0.22 -3.53 15.23
N LEU A 602 -0.95 -3.13 16.27
CA LEU A 602 -0.53 -3.29 17.67
C LEU A 602 -0.38 -4.77 18.05
N ALA A 603 -1.36 -5.62 17.71
CA ALA A 603 -1.30 -7.04 18.01
C ALA A 603 -0.13 -7.72 17.29
N LEU A 604 0.21 -7.31 16.06
CA LEU A 604 1.36 -7.84 15.31
C LEU A 604 2.67 -7.53 16.03
N LEU A 605 2.81 -6.30 16.56
CA LEU A 605 3.98 -5.88 17.32
C LEU A 605 4.05 -6.60 18.67
N VAL A 606 2.98 -6.56 19.45
CA VAL A 606 2.93 -7.11 20.82
C VAL A 606 3.11 -8.63 20.82
N LEU A 607 2.40 -9.37 19.97
CA LEU A 607 2.45 -10.83 19.96
C LEU A 607 3.77 -11.39 19.40
N ASN A 608 4.44 -10.66 18.52
CA ASN A 608 5.81 -10.98 18.07
C ASN A 608 6.91 -10.38 18.95
N ARG A 609 6.53 -9.61 19.99
CA ARG A 609 7.45 -8.87 20.87
C ARG A 609 8.38 -7.94 20.08
N LEU A 610 7.85 -7.23 19.10
CA LEU A 610 8.53 -6.19 18.33
C LEU A 610 8.18 -4.80 18.93
N PRO A 611 9.10 -3.82 18.93
CA PRO A 611 10.43 -3.86 18.33
C PRO A 611 11.46 -4.63 19.16
N ARG A 612 12.25 -5.49 18.52
CA ARG A 612 13.40 -6.21 19.12
C ARG A 612 14.65 -5.98 18.27
N LEU A 613 15.23 -4.79 18.41
CA LEU A 613 16.36 -4.35 17.56
C LEU A 613 17.64 -5.17 17.80
N ASN A 614 17.78 -5.78 18.98
CA ASN A 614 18.84 -6.73 19.28
C ASN A 614 18.22 -8.08 19.68
N HIS A 615 18.72 -9.16 19.08
CA HIS A 615 18.34 -10.54 19.37
C HIS A 615 19.56 -11.44 19.15
N PRO A 616 19.87 -12.40 20.03
CA PRO A 616 21.07 -13.24 19.88
C PRO A 616 21.09 -14.07 18.59
N ALA A 617 19.91 -14.34 18.00
CA ALA A 617 19.82 -14.94 16.66
C ALA A 617 20.61 -14.17 15.58
N PHE A 618 20.75 -12.83 15.69
CA PHE A 618 21.56 -12.04 14.75
C PHE A 618 23.06 -12.30 14.88
N ASN A 619 23.51 -12.91 15.99
CA ASN A 619 24.91 -13.30 16.20
C ASN A 619 25.21 -14.69 15.60
N ILE A 620 24.20 -15.41 15.07
CA ILE A 620 24.43 -16.66 14.33
C ILE A 620 25.29 -16.31 13.12
N PRO A 621 26.50 -16.90 12.97
CA PRO A 621 27.32 -16.52 11.84
C PRO A 621 26.70 -17.07 10.54
N GLY A 622 26.59 -16.18 9.54
CA GLY A 622 25.82 -16.42 8.31
C GLY A 622 24.31 -16.14 8.39
N PHE A 623 23.77 -15.66 9.51
CA PHE A 623 22.32 -15.47 9.70
C PHE A 623 21.66 -14.50 8.72
N SER A 624 22.40 -13.57 8.15
CA SER A 624 21.92 -12.67 7.09
C SER A 624 21.36 -13.44 5.88
N ARG A 625 21.81 -14.68 5.65
CA ARG A 625 21.24 -15.57 4.63
C ARG A 625 19.82 -16.03 4.94
N SER A 626 19.34 -15.91 6.19
CA SER A 626 17.94 -16.17 6.56
C SER A 626 16.97 -15.21 5.89
N THR A 627 17.44 -14.06 5.42
CA THR A 627 16.67 -13.12 4.60
C THR A 627 17.07 -13.16 3.13
N VAL A 628 17.82 -14.17 2.70
CA VAL A 628 18.25 -14.38 1.31
C VAL A 628 17.74 -15.72 0.78
N ASP A 629 18.33 -16.83 1.21
CA ASP A 629 18.19 -18.14 0.58
C ASP A 629 18.33 -19.34 1.54
N ARG A 630 18.68 -19.13 2.81
CA ARG A 630 18.91 -20.21 3.79
C ARG A 630 17.87 -20.25 4.89
N TYR A 631 17.71 -21.43 5.48
CA TYR A 631 16.80 -21.68 6.59
C TYR A 631 17.61 -22.03 7.84
N PHE A 632 17.18 -21.55 9.00
CA PHE A 632 17.87 -21.79 10.27
C PHE A 632 16.91 -22.35 11.31
N LEU A 633 17.33 -23.36 12.05
CA LEU A 633 16.64 -23.86 13.24
C LEU A 633 17.47 -23.47 14.46
N SER A 634 16.90 -22.73 15.40
CA SER A 634 17.55 -22.36 16.66
C SER A 634 16.89 -23.08 17.84
N ALA A 635 17.68 -23.82 18.60
CA ALA A 635 17.32 -24.37 19.91
C ALA A 635 17.90 -23.47 21.00
N GLU A 636 17.06 -22.59 21.55
CA GLU A 636 17.41 -21.58 22.54
C GLU A 636 17.36 -22.17 23.96
N ALA A 637 18.40 -21.93 24.75
CA ALA A 637 18.47 -22.31 26.15
C ALA A 637 17.60 -21.39 27.02
N GLN A 638 16.62 -21.97 27.73
CA GLN A 638 15.75 -21.25 28.68
C GLN A 638 16.01 -21.60 30.15
N GLY A 639 16.85 -22.61 30.44
CA GLY A 639 17.24 -22.97 31.79
C GLY A 639 18.50 -23.84 31.82
N ASP A 640 18.91 -24.24 33.03
CA ASP A 640 20.20 -24.88 33.28
C ASP A 640 20.28 -26.34 32.78
N ALA A 641 19.14 -26.96 32.48
CA ALA A 641 19.06 -28.32 31.93
C ALA A 641 19.21 -28.39 30.39
N PHE A 642 19.81 -27.37 29.76
CA PHE A 642 20.05 -27.35 28.32
C PHE A 642 21.22 -28.25 27.92
N ASP A 643 20.91 -29.40 27.32
CA ASP A 643 21.92 -30.33 26.79
C ASP A 643 22.22 -30.03 25.32
N ALA A 644 23.26 -29.22 25.12
CA ALA A 644 23.73 -28.82 23.80
C ALA A 644 24.20 -30.03 22.96
N GLU A 645 24.93 -30.97 23.57
CA GLU A 645 25.56 -32.07 22.84
C GLU A 645 24.53 -33.02 22.27
N ARG A 646 23.53 -33.38 23.07
CA ARG A 646 22.45 -34.26 22.64
C ARG A 646 21.59 -33.70 21.50
N ILE A 647 21.41 -32.37 21.48
CA ILE A 647 20.71 -31.68 20.39
C ILE A 647 21.57 -31.70 19.12
N ALA A 648 22.86 -31.42 19.24
CA ALA A 648 23.80 -31.47 18.11
C ALA A 648 23.91 -32.89 17.51
N GLU A 649 24.01 -33.91 18.35
CA GLU A 649 24.03 -35.32 17.94
C GLU A 649 22.73 -35.70 17.22
N THR A 650 21.57 -35.36 17.79
CA THR A 650 20.28 -35.66 17.14
C THR A 650 20.18 -35.01 15.76
N LEU A 651 20.71 -33.79 15.59
CA LEU A 651 20.75 -33.11 14.31
C LEU A 651 21.75 -33.74 13.33
N ALA A 652 22.90 -34.20 13.82
CA ALA A 652 23.93 -34.85 13.01
C ALA A 652 23.50 -36.24 12.50
N ASP A 653 22.69 -36.95 13.30
CA ASP A 653 22.15 -38.29 13.00
C ASP A 653 20.97 -38.29 12.01
N LEU A 654 20.49 -37.11 11.60
CA LEU A 654 19.42 -37.04 10.61
C LEU A 654 19.89 -37.57 9.25
N PRO A 655 19.09 -38.41 8.56
CA PRO A 655 19.46 -38.94 7.26
C PRO A 655 19.77 -37.82 6.26
N PRO A 656 20.74 -38.01 5.33
CA PRO A 656 21.07 -37.01 4.32
C PRO A 656 19.86 -36.56 3.49
N GLN A 657 18.93 -37.49 3.22
CA GLN A 657 17.70 -37.25 2.47
C GLN A 657 16.53 -36.75 3.34
N ALA A 658 16.71 -36.65 4.67
CA ALA A 658 15.68 -36.31 5.64
C ALA A 658 16.03 -35.10 6.52
N GLY A 659 17.00 -34.26 6.10
CA GLY A 659 17.31 -33.00 6.77
C GLY A 659 18.61 -32.96 7.57
N ARG A 660 19.69 -33.60 7.08
CA ARG A 660 21.02 -33.37 7.67
C ARG A 660 21.40 -31.88 7.49
N PRO A 661 21.74 -31.16 8.56
CA PRO A 661 22.08 -29.75 8.46
C PRO A 661 23.40 -29.53 7.71
N ILE A 662 23.47 -28.40 6.99
CA ILE A 662 24.68 -27.94 6.30
C ILE A 662 25.77 -27.62 7.33
N ALA A 663 25.38 -26.94 8.41
CA ALA A 663 26.26 -26.57 9.50
C ALA A 663 25.49 -26.59 10.82
N ILE A 664 26.16 -27.01 11.90
CA ILE A 664 25.68 -26.92 13.28
C ILE A 664 26.63 -25.97 14.03
N ARG A 665 26.08 -24.97 14.71
CA ARG A 665 26.86 -23.93 15.39
C ARG A 665 26.37 -23.74 16.83
N ARG A 666 27.31 -23.66 17.76
CA ARG A 666 27.09 -23.22 19.14
C ARG A 666 27.12 -21.69 19.18
N ILE A 667 26.18 -21.07 19.89
CA ILE A 667 26.01 -19.61 19.91
C ILE A 667 26.17 -19.12 21.33
N ALA A 668 27.07 -18.16 21.54
CA ALA A 668 27.25 -17.49 22.81
C ALA A 668 26.13 -16.48 23.07
N ARG A 669 25.86 -16.22 24.36
CA ARG A 669 24.78 -15.34 24.82
C ARG A 669 25.02 -13.86 24.62
#